data_AF-A0A6U9ZHW4-F1
#
_entry.id   AF-A0A6U9ZHW4-F1
#
_cell.length_a   1.000
_cell.length_b   1.000
_cell.length_c   1.000
_cell.angle_alpha   90.00
_cell.angle_beta   90.00
_cell.angle_gamma   90.00
#
_symmetry.space_group_name_H-M   'P 1'
#
loop_
_entity.id
_entity.type
_entity.pdbx_description
1 polymer ?
#
loop_
_entity_poly.entity_id
_entity_poly.type
_entity_poly.pdbx_seq_one_letter_code
_entity_poly.pdbx_strand_id
1 'polypeptide(L)'
;MKSRYNRLGKKNWCSSTNFAIGVLVIGSTICSLLLVSFHYTSGILTQQNDWEENSFDFGPPTIIPTETKSGGSFSSSNNSSPRWSTITTKARMVAASELRAARAMNLTSGVYVNNRNTTKDSSVTNFTNGNTKLNNSHEAASIENNGCLLHDFNSRSWLENKRLGNQNSSDSRIIDNDYVASSILSIPSLFLDDEANSQSILRRTLCAESSRFMNFKFSSSLGGGNSSSSSNNDNDNNNRKFYTEADEKLLATTVVANNRTTIHRLSLRLLYLSTHVHQHRHAIKEAEYRLRNLEACNREMEAKNIGTFDFECPEAKFLVVPMKHSGFGGQARLILAPALMVGIASDRVVVFANGSPVGPNYLREPWDLSSCPRRNKQCFFLPDTPCVLTHDEIQNATNIGKGERRALFKTGLLPDHLRNERVVVMNMVDRPQRVPSNFRSRIAQIARQFIIDPLAKENPDDPRLPLLLAAANHILQEDESIGDSFYYFGRNFQAHHAMVFFATRPKLEYAERIDKILRSTLEVNHRAELALGLPIRASDKCIDESECPSFETYMSLMQNILDANEKQFEDHRRRGTTVNSTTVLDTPLHTNIILTSESSDIMEAQKAFQEEYSRSPNNMLYPYKFVTNRFDVLPNTGNPTKLSSKYGNKEEILLSAFTSLKMQFFAKYTVGNCCSNHHLLLFDFLTEGCGAGDIDHVANCMQDHEDARF
;
A
#
# COMPACT_ATOMS: atom_id res chain seq x y z
N MET A 1 -16.04 -78.36 -2.26
CA MET A 1 -16.66 -79.18 -3.35
C MET A 1 -17.81 -78.39 -3.97
N LYS A 2 -17.90 -78.45 -5.30
CA LYS A 2 -18.89 -77.82 -6.20
C LYS A 2 -20.35 -78.06 -5.78
N SER A 3 -21.27 -77.11 -6.06
CA SER A 3 -22.14 -77.20 -7.26
C SER A 3 -23.39 -76.31 -7.17
N ARG A 4 -23.73 -75.75 -8.34
CA ARG A 4 -24.95 -75.04 -8.76
C ARG A 4 -26.17 -75.98 -8.82
N TYR A 5 -27.41 -75.46 -8.72
CA TYR A 5 -28.41 -75.35 -9.81
C TYR A 5 -29.82 -74.87 -9.35
N ASN A 6 -30.25 -73.73 -9.89
CA ASN A 6 -31.51 -73.36 -10.58
C ASN A 6 -32.98 -73.58 -10.07
N ARG A 7 -33.71 -72.45 -10.20
CA ARG A 7 -35.03 -72.20 -10.88
C ARG A 7 -36.38 -72.44 -10.16
N LEU A 8 -37.13 -71.35 -9.90
CA LEU A 8 -38.37 -70.91 -10.61
C LEU A 8 -39.14 -69.82 -9.81
N GLY A 9 -39.72 -68.81 -10.49
CA GLY A 9 -40.91 -68.08 -10.01
C GLY A 9 -40.94 -66.55 -10.12
N LYS A 10 -41.76 -66.01 -11.04
CA LYS A 10 -42.03 -64.59 -11.37
C LYS A 10 -42.72 -63.79 -10.24
N LYS A 11 -42.44 -62.48 -10.11
CA LYS A 11 -43.34 -61.34 -10.49
C LYS A 11 -42.79 -59.98 -10.01
N ASN A 12 -42.82 -59.02 -10.94
CA ASN A 12 -42.54 -57.59 -10.76
C ASN A 12 -43.45 -56.95 -9.71
N TRP A 13 -42.95 -55.96 -8.95
CA TRP A 13 -43.69 -54.77 -8.49
C TRP A 13 -42.72 -53.58 -8.45
N CYS A 14 -43.04 -52.54 -9.22
CA CYS A 14 -42.28 -51.31 -9.38
C CYS A 14 -42.87 -50.19 -8.51
N SER A 15 -41.96 -49.41 -7.91
CA SER A 15 -41.96 -47.94 -7.88
C SER A 15 -43.19 -47.20 -7.31
N SER A 16 -43.15 -46.87 -6.02
CA SER A 16 -43.98 -45.83 -5.39
C SER A 16 -43.18 -44.60 -4.88
N THR A 17 -41.87 -44.53 -5.11
CA THR A 17 -41.04 -43.43 -4.56
C THR A 17 -40.92 -42.20 -5.46
N ASN A 18 -41.17 -42.32 -6.77
CA ASN A 18 -41.05 -41.18 -7.70
C ASN A 18 -42.27 -40.26 -7.73
N PHE A 19 -43.44 -40.72 -7.28
CA PHE A 19 -44.65 -39.89 -7.26
C PHE A 19 -44.63 -38.87 -6.11
N ALA A 20 -44.07 -39.23 -4.96
CA ALA A 20 -43.98 -38.36 -3.79
C ALA A 20 -43.02 -37.16 -4.02
N ILE A 21 -41.94 -37.37 -4.79
CA ILE A 21 -40.98 -36.31 -5.12
C ILE A 21 -41.57 -35.35 -6.16
N GLY A 22 -42.36 -35.86 -7.11
CA GLY A 22 -43.05 -35.02 -8.10
C GLY A 22 -44.06 -34.05 -7.47
N VAL A 23 -44.82 -34.50 -6.46
CA VAL A 23 -45.82 -33.66 -5.77
C VAL A 23 -45.16 -32.56 -4.94
N LEU A 24 -44.01 -32.83 -4.31
CA LEU A 24 -43.28 -31.82 -3.53
C LEU A 24 -42.64 -30.73 -4.41
N VAL A 25 -42.11 -31.09 -5.58
CA VAL A 25 -41.50 -30.10 -6.49
C VAL A 25 -42.57 -29.21 -7.11
N ILE A 26 -43.71 -29.78 -7.54
CA ILE A 26 -44.82 -29.00 -8.13
C ILE A 26 -45.47 -28.08 -7.09
N GLY A 27 -45.62 -28.52 -5.84
CA GLY A 27 -46.14 -27.68 -4.76
C GLY A 27 -45.26 -26.46 -4.47
N SER A 28 -43.93 -26.63 -4.52
CA SER A 28 -42.96 -25.54 -4.31
C SER A 28 -43.03 -24.48 -5.43
N THR A 29 -43.18 -24.89 -6.69
CA THR A 29 -43.28 -23.94 -7.81
C THR A 29 -44.61 -23.20 -7.84
N ILE A 30 -45.72 -23.86 -7.48
CA ILE A 30 -47.04 -23.21 -7.40
C ILE A 30 -47.08 -22.18 -6.26
N CYS A 31 -46.51 -22.49 -5.09
CA CYS A 31 -46.40 -21.52 -3.99
C CYS A 31 -45.55 -20.29 -4.38
N SER A 32 -44.46 -20.51 -5.13
CA SER A 32 -43.59 -19.42 -5.59
C SER A 32 -44.27 -18.53 -6.64
N LEU A 33 -45.09 -19.10 -7.54
CA LEU A 33 -45.83 -18.35 -8.55
C LEU A 33 -47.03 -17.57 -7.98
N LEU A 34 -47.65 -18.07 -6.90
CA LEU A 34 -48.73 -17.36 -6.20
C LEU A 34 -48.20 -16.16 -5.38
N LEU A 35 -47.00 -16.26 -4.80
CA LEU A 35 -46.36 -15.13 -4.10
C LEU A 35 -45.91 -14.00 -5.05
N VAL A 36 -45.48 -14.34 -6.27
CA VAL A 36 -45.13 -13.32 -7.28
C VAL A 36 -46.38 -12.63 -7.85
N SER A 37 -47.51 -13.34 -7.95
CA SER A 37 -48.78 -12.75 -8.41
C SER A 37 -49.39 -11.76 -7.38
N PHE A 38 -49.15 -11.96 -6.08
CA PHE A 38 -49.68 -11.09 -5.03
C PHE A 38 -48.97 -9.72 -4.93
N HIS A 39 -47.73 -9.62 -5.40
CA HIS A 39 -47.00 -8.34 -5.44
C HIS A 39 -47.27 -7.50 -6.69
N TYR A 40 -47.92 -8.05 -7.72
CA TYR A 40 -48.13 -7.34 -8.99
C TYR A 40 -49.54 -6.72 -9.14
N THR A 41 -50.43 -6.88 -8.15
CA THR A 41 -51.83 -6.39 -8.20
C THR A 41 -52.16 -5.25 -7.22
N SER A 42 -51.16 -4.49 -6.77
CA SER A 42 -51.36 -3.32 -5.87
C SER A 42 -50.94 -1.98 -6.49
N GLY A 43 -50.92 -1.86 -7.83
CA GLY A 43 -50.62 -0.61 -8.51
C GLY A 43 -51.58 -0.40 -9.67
N ILE A 44 -52.69 0.31 -9.40
CA ILE A 44 -53.52 1.16 -10.30
C ILE A 44 -54.89 1.30 -9.63
N LEU A 45 -55.13 2.43 -8.95
CA LEU A 45 -56.39 3.21 -9.01
C LEU A 45 -56.26 4.51 -8.21
N THR A 46 -57.05 5.47 -8.66
CA THR A 46 -56.92 6.93 -8.64
C THR A 46 -57.47 7.64 -7.40
N GLN A 47 -57.03 8.92 -7.26
CA GLN A 47 -57.83 10.12 -6.97
C GLN A 47 -57.78 10.76 -5.56
N GLN A 48 -57.45 12.07 -5.60
CA GLN A 48 -58.04 13.20 -4.87
C GLN A 48 -57.71 13.51 -3.40
N ASN A 49 -57.04 14.66 -3.25
CA ASN A 49 -57.29 15.82 -2.38
C ASN A 49 -57.62 15.67 -0.87
N ASP A 50 -56.77 16.40 -0.14
CA ASP A 50 -57.01 17.29 1.00
C ASP A 50 -56.98 16.75 2.45
N TRP A 51 -56.28 17.58 3.25
CA TRP A 51 -56.27 17.80 4.71
C TRP A 51 -55.24 17.08 5.60
N GLU A 52 -54.29 17.93 6.03
CA GLU A 52 -53.80 18.20 7.40
C GLU A 52 -52.69 17.36 8.07
N GLU A 53 -51.62 18.12 8.37
CA GLU A 53 -50.80 18.13 9.60
C GLU A 53 -50.45 16.81 10.28
N ASN A 54 -49.18 16.42 10.16
CA ASN A 54 -48.30 16.32 11.33
C ASN A 54 -46.83 16.28 10.89
N SER A 55 -46.14 17.38 11.18
CA SER A 55 -44.69 17.52 11.11
C SER A 55 -44.01 16.61 12.13
N PHE A 56 -43.18 15.66 11.67
CA PHE A 56 -42.08 15.14 12.46
C PHE A 56 -40.77 15.47 11.75
N ASP A 57 -40.18 16.55 12.24
CA ASP A 57 -38.85 17.04 11.93
C ASP A 57 -37.82 16.11 12.60
N PHE A 58 -37.13 15.29 11.81
CA PHE A 58 -35.91 14.62 12.23
C PHE A 58 -34.76 15.21 11.42
N GLY A 59 -34.24 16.33 11.90
CA GLY A 59 -32.94 16.84 11.47
C GLY A 59 -31.83 15.81 11.78
N PRO A 60 -30.75 15.77 10.99
CA PRO A 60 -29.63 14.87 11.21
C PRO A 60 -28.86 15.21 12.50
N PRO A 61 -28.22 14.22 13.14
CA PRO A 61 -27.53 14.41 14.42
C PRO A 61 -26.34 15.37 14.27
N THR A 62 -26.28 16.36 15.16
CA THR A 62 -25.18 17.31 15.27
C THR A 62 -23.89 16.59 15.70
N ILE A 63 -22.85 16.66 14.87
CA ILE A 63 -21.50 16.21 15.24
C ILE A 63 -20.91 17.27 16.19
N ILE A 64 -20.73 16.90 17.46
CA ILE A 64 -20.08 17.76 18.47
C ILE A 64 -18.56 17.65 18.28
N PRO A 65 -17.83 18.76 18.07
CA PRO A 65 -16.37 18.72 18.00
C PRO A 65 -15.79 18.37 19.37
N THR A 66 -14.90 17.37 19.42
CA THR A 66 -14.09 17.05 20.59
C THR A 66 -13.17 18.23 20.93
N GLU A 67 -13.39 18.85 22.09
CA GLU A 67 -12.51 19.87 22.65
C GLU A 67 -11.08 19.33 22.83
N THR A 68 -10.13 19.90 22.10
CA THR A 68 -8.72 19.80 22.43
C THR A 68 -8.43 20.77 23.58
N LYS A 69 -8.23 20.23 24.80
CA LYS A 69 -7.80 21.01 25.96
C LYS A 69 -6.45 21.67 25.69
N SER A 70 -6.45 22.98 25.53
CA SER A 70 -5.26 23.81 25.55
C SER A 70 -4.69 23.87 26.98
N GLY A 71 -3.40 23.56 27.12
CA GLY A 71 -2.68 23.65 28.38
C GLY A 71 -2.50 25.10 28.81
N GLY A 72 -3.29 25.54 29.78
CA GLY A 72 -3.08 26.77 30.53
C GLY A 72 -2.11 26.55 31.68
N SER A 73 -1.05 27.34 31.73
CA SER A 73 -0.16 27.48 32.86
C SER A 73 -0.92 28.01 34.08
N PHE A 74 -0.82 27.33 35.23
CA PHE A 74 -1.15 27.96 36.52
C PHE A 74 -0.20 27.55 37.63
N SER A 75 0.19 28.58 38.36
CA SER A 75 1.08 28.67 39.50
C SER A 75 0.65 27.84 40.71
N SER A 76 1.65 27.38 41.45
CA SER A 76 1.58 26.78 42.78
C SER A 76 0.78 27.58 43.80
N SER A 77 -0.16 26.93 44.50
CA SER A 77 -0.43 27.19 45.93
C SER A 77 -1.18 26.02 46.58
N ASN A 78 -1.10 26.00 47.91
CA ASN A 78 -1.22 24.88 48.85
C ASN A 78 -2.60 24.21 49.02
N ASN A 79 -2.51 22.97 49.56
CA ASN A 79 -3.40 22.29 50.52
C ASN A 79 -4.91 22.17 50.23
N SER A 80 -5.38 20.93 50.04
CA SER A 80 -6.16 20.14 51.03
C SER A 80 -6.90 18.99 50.36
N SER A 81 -6.85 17.80 50.97
CA SER A 81 -7.64 16.61 50.60
C SER A 81 -9.13 16.82 50.91
N PRO A 82 -10.06 16.24 50.13
CA PRO A 82 -10.75 15.02 50.59
C PRO A 82 -11.09 14.04 49.42
N ARG A 83 -10.92 12.72 49.60
CA ARG A 83 -11.90 11.71 50.08
C ARG A 83 -13.02 11.34 49.07
N TRP A 84 -12.71 10.28 48.31
CA TRP A 84 -13.53 9.15 47.83
C TRP A 84 -15.06 9.33 47.68
N SER A 85 -15.55 9.10 46.46
CA SER A 85 -16.82 8.41 46.23
C SER A 85 -16.73 7.48 45.01
N THR A 86 -16.97 6.21 45.31
CA THR A 86 -16.99 5.03 44.45
C THR A 86 -18.17 5.06 43.48
N ILE A 87 -17.95 4.86 42.19
CA ILE A 87 -18.99 4.41 41.25
C ILE A 87 -18.53 3.07 40.67
N THR A 88 -19.29 2.03 41.06
CA THR A 88 -19.18 0.64 40.64
C THR A 88 -19.79 0.44 39.25
N THR A 89 -19.00 -0.09 38.31
CA THR A 89 -19.55 -0.71 37.09
C THR A 89 -19.08 -2.17 37.02
N LYS A 90 -20.06 -3.07 37.08
CA LYS A 90 -19.91 -4.54 37.07
C LYS A 90 -19.23 -5.01 35.78
N ALA A 91 -18.00 -5.52 35.90
CA ALA A 91 -17.39 -6.37 34.88
C ALA A 91 -17.71 -7.84 35.17
N ARG A 92 -18.21 -8.53 34.14
CA ARG A 92 -18.59 -9.94 34.13
C ARG A 92 -17.32 -10.79 34.08
N MET A 93 -17.02 -11.47 35.18
CA MET A 93 -16.01 -12.54 35.23
C MET A 93 -16.49 -13.75 34.42
N VAL A 94 -15.66 -14.20 33.47
CA VAL A 94 -15.67 -15.60 33.02
C VAL A 94 -14.31 -16.17 33.40
N ALA A 95 -14.39 -17.26 34.14
CA ALA A 95 -13.30 -17.90 34.85
C ALA A 95 -12.21 -18.44 33.93
N ALA A 96 -10.97 -18.21 34.36
CA ALA A 96 -9.84 -19.06 34.02
C ALA A 96 -9.86 -20.29 34.93
N SER A 97 -9.66 -21.47 34.35
CA SER A 97 -9.23 -22.67 35.07
C SER A 97 -8.18 -23.39 34.23
N GLU A 98 -6.94 -23.29 34.74
CA GLU A 98 -5.92 -24.34 34.84
C GLU A 98 -5.67 -25.30 33.68
N LEU A 99 -4.46 -25.25 33.11
CA LEU A 99 -3.54 -26.40 33.18
C LEU A 99 -2.09 -25.93 33.02
N ARG A 100 -1.35 -25.91 34.13
CA ARG A 100 0.13 -25.96 34.14
C ARG A 100 0.53 -27.43 34.22
N ALA A 101 1.26 -27.92 33.22
CA ALA A 101 2.12 -29.08 33.38
C ALA A 101 3.36 -28.91 32.48
N ALA A 102 4.52 -29.11 33.10
CA ALA A 102 5.84 -28.80 32.62
C ALA A 102 6.30 -29.64 31.41
N ARG A 103 7.24 -29.08 30.63
CA ARG A 103 8.47 -29.80 30.27
C ARG A 103 9.55 -28.83 29.78
N ALA A 104 10.58 -28.69 30.61
CA ALA A 104 11.91 -28.29 30.18
C ALA A 104 12.50 -29.37 29.28
N MET A 105 13.09 -28.97 28.15
CA MET A 105 14.10 -29.76 27.45
C MET A 105 15.25 -28.83 27.05
N ASN A 106 16.33 -28.97 27.81
CA ASN A 106 17.70 -28.71 27.35
C ASN A 106 17.97 -29.54 26.09
N LEU A 107 18.56 -28.93 25.07
CA LEU A 107 19.36 -29.62 24.06
C LEU A 107 20.55 -28.72 23.68
N THR A 108 21.64 -28.95 24.41
CA THR A 108 23.03 -28.69 24.02
C THR A 108 23.58 -29.88 23.21
N SER A 109 24.65 -29.62 22.44
CA SER A 109 25.40 -30.51 21.52
C SER A 109 24.76 -30.71 20.15
N GLY A 110 25.41 -30.52 19.00
CA GLY A 110 26.82 -30.37 18.58
C GLY A 110 26.76 -30.04 17.07
N VAL A 111 27.79 -29.64 16.32
CA VAL A 111 29.21 -29.98 16.32
C VAL A 111 29.94 -28.82 15.63
N TYR A 112 30.96 -28.28 16.30
CA TYR A 112 31.98 -27.44 15.68
C TYR A 112 32.84 -28.31 14.76
N VAL A 113 32.87 -28.04 13.47
CA VAL A 113 33.96 -28.49 12.58
C VAL A 113 34.86 -27.30 12.32
N ASN A 114 35.99 -27.30 13.02
CA ASN A 114 37.16 -26.51 12.67
C ASN A 114 37.69 -26.98 11.32
N ASN A 115 37.80 -26.07 10.35
CA ASN A 115 38.85 -26.17 9.34
C ASN A 115 39.42 -24.78 9.07
N ARG A 116 40.50 -24.48 9.81
CA ARG A 116 41.53 -23.53 9.37
C ARG A 116 42.30 -24.21 8.25
N ASN A 117 42.31 -23.61 7.07
CA ASN A 117 43.55 -23.52 6.31
C ASN A 117 43.64 -22.14 5.66
N THR A 118 44.74 -21.52 5.99
CA THR A 118 45.26 -20.22 5.58
C THR A 118 45.66 -20.21 4.12
N THR A 119 45.28 -19.15 3.39
CA THR A 119 46.21 -18.43 2.52
C THR A 119 45.79 -16.97 2.47
N LYS A 120 46.72 -16.12 2.92
CA LYS A 120 46.73 -14.69 2.65
C LYS A 120 46.81 -14.49 1.13
N ASP A 121 45.99 -13.60 0.59
CA ASP A 121 46.49 -12.59 -0.34
C ASP A 121 45.54 -11.38 -0.31
N SER A 122 46.10 -10.26 0.13
CA SER A 122 45.45 -8.97 0.23
C SER A 122 46.16 -8.05 -0.76
N SER A 123 45.66 -7.97 -1.99
CA SER A 123 46.04 -6.92 -2.94
C SER A 123 44.84 -6.00 -3.14
N VAL A 124 44.90 -4.87 -2.45
CA VAL A 124 44.09 -3.68 -2.71
C VAL A 124 44.66 -3.01 -3.96
N THR A 125 43.91 -2.96 -5.04
CA THR A 125 44.26 -2.15 -6.22
C THR A 125 43.37 -0.92 -6.27
N ASN A 126 43.98 0.23 -5.98
CA ASN A 126 43.45 1.55 -6.32
C ASN A 126 43.46 1.70 -7.85
N PHE A 127 42.30 2.02 -8.43
CA PHE A 127 42.18 2.40 -9.83
C PHE A 127 42.66 3.85 -10.02
N THR A 128 43.82 4.03 -10.64
CA THR A 128 44.22 5.28 -11.29
C THR A 128 44.34 5.06 -12.79
N ASN A 129 43.63 5.88 -13.56
CA ASN A 129 43.63 5.92 -15.02
C ASN A 129 45.04 6.13 -15.58
N GLY A 130 45.52 5.16 -16.38
CA GLY A 130 46.73 5.25 -17.16
C GLY A 130 46.55 4.62 -18.54
N ASN A 131 46.47 5.45 -19.57
CA ASN A 131 46.46 5.04 -20.98
C ASN A 131 47.84 4.52 -21.37
N THR A 132 47.96 3.21 -21.63
CA THR A 132 49.11 2.64 -22.35
C THR A 132 48.64 1.60 -23.36
N LYS A 133 48.82 1.93 -24.64
CA LYS A 133 48.72 1.00 -25.78
C LYS A 133 49.79 -0.08 -25.65
N LEU A 134 49.37 -1.33 -25.52
CA LEU A 134 50.23 -2.50 -25.73
C LEU A 134 49.61 -3.38 -26.82
N ASN A 135 50.31 -3.46 -27.95
CA ASN A 135 50.10 -4.47 -28.98
C ASN A 135 50.57 -5.81 -28.42
N ASN A 136 49.68 -6.79 -28.34
CA ASN A 136 50.05 -8.20 -28.24
C ASN A 136 49.08 -9.03 -29.08
N SER A 137 49.62 -9.63 -30.14
CA SER A 137 49.05 -10.74 -30.88
C SER A 137 49.16 -12.00 -30.04
N HIS A 138 48.05 -12.43 -29.43
CA HIS A 138 47.93 -13.76 -28.82
C HIS A 138 46.81 -14.56 -29.48
N GLU A 139 47.07 -15.84 -29.60
CA GLU A 139 46.30 -16.91 -30.22
C GLU A 139 44.79 -16.84 -29.89
N ALA A 140 43.98 -16.92 -30.95
CA ALA A 140 42.55 -17.15 -30.88
C ALA A 140 42.29 -18.59 -30.41
N ALA A 141 42.38 -18.83 -29.11
CA ALA A 141 41.64 -19.91 -28.50
C ALA A 141 40.16 -19.66 -28.81
N SER A 142 39.50 -20.64 -29.44
CA SER A 142 38.06 -20.62 -29.67
C SER A 142 37.37 -20.52 -28.31
N ILE A 143 37.02 -19.30 -27.91
CA ILE A 143 36.08 -19.06 -26.83
C ILE A 143 34.79 -19.74 -27.31
N GLU A 144 34.51 -20.95 -26.81
CA GLU A 144 33.19 -21.53 -26.93
C GLU A 144 32.22 -20.44 -26.52
N ASN A 145 31.32 -20.07 -27.45
CA ASN A 145 30.28 -19.07 -27.26
C ASN A 145 29.29 -19.58 -26.19
N ASN A 146 29.74 -19.61 -24.94
CA ASN A 146 28.90 -19.77 -23.78
C ASN A 146 28.15 -18.44 -23.67
N GLY A 147 26.91 -18.43 -24.19
CA GLY A 147 26.06 -17.25 -24.18
C GLY A 147 25.99 -16.63 -22.78
N CYS A 148 25.83 -15.31 -22.70
CA CYS A 148 25.67 -14.60 -21.44
C CYS A 148 24.62 -15.27 -20.52
N LEU A 149 23.54 -15.79 -21.07
CA LEU A 149 22.45 -16.37 -20.26
C LEU A 149 22.67 -17.85 -19.92
N LEU A 150 23.57 -18.56 -20.60
CA LEU A 150 23.80 -19.99 -20.35
C LEU A 150 24.77 -20.28 -19.19
N HIS A 151 25.37 -19.24 -18.61
CA HIS A 151 26.26 -19.36 -17.45
C HIS A 151 25.46 -19.34 -16.15
N ASP A 152 25.48 -20.45 -15.38
CA ASP A 152 25.12 -20.69 -13.95
C ASP A 152 23.88 -20.03 -13.32
N PHE A 153 23.21 -19.09 -13.99
CA PHE A 153 22.14 -18.24 -13.46
C PHE A 153 20.80 -18.63 -14.04
N ASN A 154 20.74 -18.96 -15.33
CA ASN A 154 19.50 -19.36 -15.98
C ASN A 154 19.47 -20.86 -16.31
N SER A 155 18.40 -21.53 -15.88
CA SER A 155 18.11 -22.89 -16.27
C SER A 155 17.71 -22.95 -17.74
N ARG A 156 18.10 -24.06 -18.37
CA ARG A 156 17.69 -24.39 -19.74
C ARG A 156 16.16 -24.33 -19.90
N SER A 157 15.43 -24.88 -18.93
CA SER A 157 13.97 -24.83 -18.89
C SER A 157 13.42 -23.41 -18.93
N TRP A 158 14.03 -22.47 -18.21
CA TRP A 158 13.55 -21.09 -18.20
C TRP A 158 13.83 -20.35 -19.52
N LEU A 159 15.00 -20.61 -20.12
CA LEU A 159 15.39 -20.01 -21.40
C LEU A 159 14.53 -20.53 -22.57
N GLU A 160 14.20 -21.83 -22.56
CA GLU A 160 13.47 -22.49 -23.65
C GLU A 160 11.94 -22.38 -23.52
N ASN A 161 11.41 -22.28 -22.30
CA ASN A 161 9.97 -22.21 -22.08
C ASN A 161 9.39 -20.80 -22.27
N LYS A 162 8.09 -20.75 -22.57
CA LYS A 162 7.33 -19.50 -22.51
C LYS A 162 7.26 -19.01 -21.06
N ARG A 163 7.44 -17.71 -20.89
CA ARG A 163 7.44 -17.02 -19.59
C ARG A 163 6.23 -16.11 -19.50
N LEU A 164 5.76 -15.85 -18.28
CA LEU A 164 4.82 -14.73 -18.09
C LEU A 164 5.46 -13.43 -18.59
N GLY A 165 6.77 -13.26 -18.40
CA GLY A 165 7.50 -12.02 -18.66
C GLY A 165 7.04 -10.88 -17.75
N ASN A 166 7.86 -9.86 -17.58
CA ASN A 166 7.39 -8.53 -17.21
C ASN A 166 6.97 -7.77 -18.47
N GLN A 167 6.15 -6.74 -18.31
CA GLN A 167 5.79 -5.91 -19.45
C GLN A 167 7.00 -5.11 -19.94
N ASN A 168 7.63 -5.61 -21.01
CA ASN A 168 8.58 -4.84 -21.79
C ASN A 168 7.76 -3.94 -22.72
N SER A 169 7.40 -2.75 -22.26
CA SER A 169 6.84 -1.75 -23.18
C SER A 169 7.87 -1.46 -24.26
N SER A 170 7.41 -1.37 -25.52
CA SER A 170 8.25 -0.90 -26.63
C SER A 170 8.78 0.53 -26.41
N ASP A 171 8.21 1.27 -25.47
CA ASP A 171 8.82 2.49 -24.95
C ASP A 171 9.97 2.10 -23.99
N SER A 172 11.16 1.94 -24.58
CA SER A 172 12.42 1.52 -23.95
C SER A 172 12.90 2.43 -22.81
N ARG A 173 12.19 3.52 -22.52
CA ARG A 173 12.55 4.52 -21.50
C ARG A 173 12.17 4.15 -20.06
N ILE A 174 11.35 3.12 -19.84
CA ILE A 174 10.74 2.89 -18.51
C ILE A 174 11.55 1.91 -17.66
N ILE A 175 12.05 0.82 -18.25
CA ILE A 175 12.85 -0.19 -17.55
C ILE A 175 14.11 -0.51 -18.35
N ASP A 176 15.08 0.37 -18.23
CA ASP A 176 16.41 0.23 -18.81
C ASP A 176 17.41 -0.35 -17.80
N ASN A 177 18.69 -0.39 -18.19
CA ASN A 177 19.77 -0.88 -17.34
C ASN A 177 20.02 0.02 -16.12
N ASP A 178 19.73 1.32 -16.23
CA ASP A 178 19.86 2.26 -15.11
C ASP A 178 18.76 2.00 -14.08
N TYR A 179 17.54 1.70 -14.52
CA TYR A 179 16.47 1.21 -13.65
C TYR A 179 16.86 -0.13 -12.99
N VAL A 180 17.43 -1.08 -13.74
CA VAL A 180 17.92 -2.35 -13.17
C VAL A 180 18.99 -2.10 -12.11
N ALA A 181 19.97 -1.24 -12.39
CA ALA A 181 21.04 -0.91 -11.47
C ALA A 181 20.51 -0.22 -10.19
N SER A 182 19.63 0.76 -10.34
CA SER A 182 19.04 1.50 -9.21
C SER A 182 18.06 0.65 -8.40
N SER A 183 17.25 -0.20 -9.04
CA SER A 183 16.22 -0.99 -8.35
C SER A 183 16.72 -2.33 -7.80
N ILE A 184 17.78 -2.92 -8.37
CA ILE A 184 18.29 -4.24 -7.93
C ILE A 184 19.65 -4.10 -7.27
N LEU A 185 20.62 -3.47 -7.93
CA LEU A 185 22.01 -3.46 -7.45
C LEU A 185 22.27 -2.42 -6.36
N SER A 186 21.51 -1.34 -6.34
CA SER A 186 21.66 -0.26 -5.34
C SER A 186 20.96 -0.56 -4.01
N ILE A 187 20.49 -1.80 -3.82
CA ILE A 187 19.88 -2.24 -2.55
C ILE A 187 20.83 -2.05 -1.34
N PRO A 188 22.11 -2.45 -1.40
CA PRO A 188 23.04 -2.22 -0.30
C PRO A 188 23.33 -0.73 -0.08
N SER A 189 23.17 0.09 -1.13
CA SER A 189 23.51 1.52 -1.15
C SER A 189 22.32 2.46 -0.97
N LEU A 190 21.13 1.95 -0.61
CA LEU A 190 19.91 2.76 -0.49
C LEU A 190 20.10 3.96 0.42
N PHE A 191 20.93 3.83 1.45
CA PHE A 191 21.27 4.92 2.35
C PHE A 191 22.71 5.43 2.19
N LEU A 192 23.61 4.86 1.39
CA LEU A 192 25.02 5.29 1.37
C LEU A 192 25.23 6.75 0.92
N ASP A 193 24.52 7.20 -0.13
CA ASP A 193 24.74 8.51 -0.76
C ASP A 193 23.57 9.49 -0.55
N ASP A 194 23.61 10.32 0.51
CA ASP A 194 22.70 11.46 0.78
C ASP A 194 21.20 11.19 0.46
N GLU A 195 20.73 9.96 0.72
CA GLU A 195 19.42 9.43 0.35
C GLU A 195 19.08 9.35 -1.15
N ALA A 196 19.91 9.82 -2.07
CA ALA A 196 19.62 9.89 -3.51
C ALA A 196 19.18 8.54 -4.10
N ASN A 197 19.85 7.45 -3.71
CA ASN A 197 19.53 6.10 -4.14
C ASN A 197 18.15 5.65 -3.62
N SER A 198 17.86 5.83 -2.34
CA SER A 198 16.52 5.55 -1.80
C SER A 198 15.44 6.42 -2.46
N GLN A 199 15.72 7.69 -2.74
CA GLN A 199 14.78 8.60 -3.40
C GLN A 199 14.43 8.09 -4.79
N SER A 200 15.36 7.50 -5.55
CA SER A 200 15.05 6.94 -6.87
C SER A 200 13.95 5.86 -6.83
N ILE A 201 13.92 5.06 -5.76
CA ILE A 201 12.92 4.00 -5.54
C ILE A 201 11.64 4.58 -4.93
N LEU A 202 11.76 5.52 -3.99
CA LEU A 202 10.62 6.19 -3.35
C LEU A 202 9.85 7.06 -4.36
N ARG A 203 10.53 7.69 -5.33
CA ARG A 203 9.92 8.53 -6.38
C ARG A 203 8.99 7.75 -7.31
N ARG A 204 9.01 6.41 -7.24
CA ARG A 204 8.07 5.55 -7.96
C ARG A 204 6.72 5.41 -7.25
N THR A 205 6.56 5.96 -6.05
CA THR A 205 5.27 6.03 -5.35
C THR A 205 4.38 7.14 -5.91
N LEU A 206 3.11 7.16 -5.50
CA LEU A 206 2.18 8.24 -5.87
C LEU A 206 2.33 9.50 -5.01
N CYS A 207 3.14 9.44 -3.94
CA CYS A 207 3.26 10.51 -2.97
C CYS A 207 3.69 11.82 -3.64
N ALA A 208 3.23 12.96 -3.11
CA ALA A 208 3.63 14.25 -3.64
C ALA A 208 5.16 14.41 -3.53
N GLU A 209 5.79 15.06 -4.50
CA GLU A 209 7.25 15.26 -4.48
C GLU A 209 7.70 16.03 -3.25
N SER A 210 6.89 17.00 -2.78
CA SER A 210 7.16 17.77 -1.56
C SER A 210 6.84 17.02 -0.26
N SER A 211 6.26 15.81 -0.35
CA SER A 211 5.74 15.11 0.82
C SER A 211 6.83 14.69 1.81
N ARG A 212 6.44 14.52 3.08
CA ARG A 212 7.35 14.08 4.14
C ARG A 212 7.84 12.65 3.93
N PHE A 213 7.01 11.81 3.31
CA PHE A 213 7.43 10.46 2.92
C PHE A 213 8.59 10.51 1.93
N MET A 214 8.61 11.48 1.01
CA MET A 214 9.63 11.67 -0.02
C MET A 214 10.85 12.47 0.45
N ASN A 215 10.66 13.52 1.25
CA ASN A 215 11.70 14.47 1.67
C ASN A 215 11.99 14.45 3.17
N PHE A 216 12.00 13.28 3.79
CA PHE A 216 12.48 13.16 5.15
C PHE A 216 13.97 13.52 5.17
N LYS A 217 14.34 14.53 5.97
CA LYS A 217 15.73 14.88 6.22
C LYS A 217 16.12 14.33 7.58
N PHE A 218 17.24 13.63 7.65
CA PHE A 218 17.90 13.39 8.92
C PHE A 218 18.41 14.73 9.45
N SER A 219 17.64 15.39 10.33
CA SER A 219 18.15 16.56 11.03
C SER A 219 19.24 16.09 11.99
N SER A 220 20.49 16.17 11.54
CA SER A 220 21.68 15.89 12.35
C SER A 220 21.88 16.87 13.50
N SER A 221 21.01 17.87 13.66
CA SER A 221 20.97 18.80 14.79
C SER A 221 20.44 18.14 16.07
N LEU A 222 20.96 16.97 16.43
CA LEU A 222 20.94 16.49 17.80
C LEU A 222 21.96 17.34 18.57
N GLY A 223 21.50 18.41 19.22
CA GLY A 223 22.23 18.96 20.36
C GLY A 223 23.32 20.00 20.08
N GLY A 224 23.32 20.66 18.93
CA GLY A 224 23.96 21.98 18.77
C GLY A 224 23.21 23.08 19.55
N GLY A 225 22.76 22.79 20.77
CA GLY A 225 22.36 23.82 21.71
C GLY A 225 23.59 24.68 21.93
N ASN A 226 23.54 25.89 21.37
CA ASN A 226 24.57 26.91 21.39
C ASN A 226 24.81 27.36 22.85
N SER A 227 25.35 26.47 23.66
CA SER A 227 25.91 26.76 24.97
C SER A 227 27.27 27.38 24.72
N SER A 228 27.23 28.68 24.48
CA SER A 228 28.37 29.58 24.55
C SER A 228 28.88 29.62 26.01
N SER A 229 29.45 28.52 26.49
CA SER A 229 30.24 28.50 27.72
C SER A 229 31.71 28.41 27.34
N SER A 230 32.32 29.59 27.31
CA SER A 230 33.68 29.91 27.75
C SER A 230 34.68 28.77 27.79
N SER A 231 35.74 28.95 27.00
CA SER A 231 37.04 28.29 27.08
C SER A 231 37.47 27.94 28.50
N ASN A 232 37.94 26.71 28.69
CA ASN A 232 39.24 26.49 29.29
C ASN A 232 39.86 25.21 28.72
N ASN A 233 41.12 25.37 28.30
CA ASN A 233 42.00 24.36 27.78
C ASN A 233 42.10 23.17 28.73
N ASP A 234 41.96 21.94 28.22
CA ASP A 234 42.77 20.83 28.69
C ASP A 234 42.94 19.78 27.58
N ASN A 235 44.21 19.43 27.36
CA ASN A 235 44.67 18.40 26.45
C ASN A 235 44.33 17.03 27.03
N ASP A 236 43.42 16.27 26.43
CA ASP A 236 43.32 14.84 26.72
C ASP A 236 43.21 13.99 25.45
N ASN A 237 44.22 13.13 25.31
CA ASN A 237 44.47 12.22 24.21
C ASN A 237 43.68 10.91 24.35
N ASN A 238 43.17 10.41 23.22
CA ASN A 238 43.06 8.98 22.86
C ASN A 238 42.44 8.00 23.86
N ASN A 239 41.12 8.07 24.08
CA ASN A 239 40.35 6.92 24.58
C ASN A 239 39.08 6.70 23.75
N ARG A 240 39.18 5.89 22.70
CA ARG A 240 38.05 5.36 21.93
C ARG A 240 37.33 4.32 22.81
N LYS A 241 36.34 4.76 23.59
CA LYS A 241 35.50 3.86 24.41
C LYS A 241 34.67 2.95 23.50
N PHE A 242 34.85 1.64 23.63
CA PHE A 242 33.90 0.66 23.12
C PHE A 242 32.63 0.75 23.96
N TYR A 243 31.49 1.03 23.32
CA TYR A 243 30.18 1.03 23.98
C TYR A 243 29.81 -0.40 24.38
N THR A 244 29.29 -0.58 25.60
CA THR A 244 28.71 -1.85 26.02
C THR A 244 27.28 -2.00 25.49
N GLU A 245 26.76 -3.23 25.41
CA GLU A 245 25.36 -3.52 25.04
C GLU A 245 24.34 -2.76 25.94
N ALA A 246 24.73 -2.43 27.17
CA ALA A 246 23.94 -1.61 28.08
C ALA A 246 23.94 -0.12 27.71
N ASP A 247 25.06 0.42 27.20
CA ASP A 247 25.17 1.80 26.75
C ASP A 247 24.39 2.03 25.45
N GLU A 248 24.38 1.05 24.54
CA GLU A 248 23.50 1.07 23.36
C GLU A 248 22.03 1.14 23.76
N LYS A 249 21.63 0.38 24.78
CA LYS A 249 20.24 0.36 25.29
C LYS A 249 19.84 1.70 25.93
N LEU A 250 20.74 2.35 26.67
CA LEU A 250 20.49 3.65 27.30
C LEU A 250 20.46 4.80 26.30
N LEU A 251 21.41 4.82 25.35
CA LEU A 251 21.46 5.81 24.27
C LEU A 251 20.23 5.67 23.36
N ALA A 252 19.85 4.44 23.02
CA ALA A 252 18.63 4.17 22.27
C ALA A 252 17.40 4.72 22.99
N THR A 253 17.26 4.51 24.31
CA THR A 253 16.09 4.98 25.07
C THR A 253 15.96 6.52 25.05
N THR A 254 17.09 7.23 25.22
CA THR A 254 17.11 8.71 25.28
C THR A 254 16.90 9.35 23.90
N VAL A 255 17.51 8.77 22.86
CA VAL A 255 17.31 9.21 21.46
C VAL A 255 15.86 8.93 21.02
N VAL A 256 15.27 7.81 21.44
CA VAL A 256 13.91 7.41 21.05
C VAL A 256 12.84 8.35 21.59
N ALA A 257 12.92 8.76 22.85
CA ALA A 257 11.90 9.62 23.47
C ALA A 257 11.77 10.98 22.77
N ASN A 258 12.89 11.58 22.35
CA ASN A 258 12.91 12.88 21.68
C ASN A 258 12.65 12.80 20.17
N ASN A 259 12.64 11.59 19.57
CA ASN A 259 12.56 11.37 18.13
C ASN A 259 11.42 10.45 17.70
N ARG A 260 10.36 10.30 18.49
CA ARG A 260 9.27 9.35 18.21
C ARG A 260 8.68 9.51 16.80
N THR A 261 8.37 10.74 16.39
CA THR A 261 7.84 11.04 15.04
C THR A 261 8.85 10.70 13.93
N THR A 262 10.12 11.00 14.16
CA THR A 262 11.23 10.69 13.25
C THR A 262 11.38 9.18 13.06
N ILE A 263 11.36 8.42 14.15
CA ILE A 263 11.43 6.95 14.16
C ILE A 263 10.22 6.34 13.44
N HIS A 264 9.02 6.84 13.71
CA HIS A 264 7.78 6.39 13.06
C HIS A 264 7.81 6.61 11.55
N ARG A 265 8.31 7.75 11.07
CA ARG A 265 8.46 8.01 9.62
C ARG A 265 9.53 7.11 8.99
N LEU A 266 10.64 6.91 9.70
CA LEU A 266 11.70 6.02 9.25
C LEU A 266 11.26 4.56 9.21
N SER A 267 10.43 4.10 10.15
CA SER A 267 9.93 2.71 10.15
C SER A 267 9.07 2.46 8.92
N LEU A 268 8.20 3.40 8.53
CA LEU A 268 7.43 3.30 7.30
C LEU A 268 8.32 3.22 6.05
N ARG A 269 9.34 4.09 5.94
CA ARG A 269 10.30 4.02 4.82
C ARG A 269 11.04 2.69 4.79
N LEU A 270 11.50 2.21 5.94
CA LEU A 270 12.16 0.91 6.06
C LEU A 270 11.22 -0.24 5.70
N LEU A 271 9.93 -0.17 6.05
CA LEU A 271 8.93 -1.15 5.63
C LEU A 271 8.81 -1.19 4.11
N TYR A 272 8.65 -0.03 3.45
CA TYR A 272 8.56 0.05 1.99
C TYR A 272 9.84 -0.49 1.31
N LEU A 273 11.01 -0.04 1.75
CA LEU A 273 12.29 -0.47 1.18
C LEU A 273 12.55 -1.96 1.44
N SER A 274 12.20 -2.49 2.62
CA SER A 274 12.36 -3.92 2.94
C SER A 274 11.44 -4.78 2.08
N THR A 275 10.23 -4.33 1.78
CA THR A 275 9.36 -4.97 0.79
C THR A 275 10.00 -4.99 -0.58
N HIS A 276 10.56 -3.86 -1.02
CA HIS A 276 11.27 -3.77 -2.29
C HIS A 276 12.44 -4.76 -2.34
N VAL A 277 13.31 -4.77 -1.33
CA VAL A 277 14.43 -5.70 -1.20
C VAL A 277 13.96 -7.15 -1.25
N HIS A 278 12.93 -7.50 -0.48
CA HIS A 278 12.38 -8.86 -0.47
C HIS A 278 11.95 -9.33 -1.86
N GLN A 279 11.30 -8.44 -2.64
CA GLN A 279 10.84 -8.78 -3.99
C GLN A 279 11.97 -8.82 -5.04
N HIS A 280 13.10 -8.15 -4.82
CA HIS A 280 14.13 -7.93 -5.84
C HIS A 280 15.45 -8.69 -5.59
N ARG A 281 15.79 -8.98 -4.32
CA ARG A 281 17.12 -9.49 -3.94
C ARG A 281 17.55 -10.77 -4.66
N HIS A 282 16.59 -11.61 -5.06
CA HIS A 282 16.89 -12.87 -5.74
C HIS A 282 17.42 -12.69 -7.17
N ALA A 283 17.30 -11.49 -7.75
CA ALA A 283 17.83 -11.16 -9.07
C ALA A 283 19.25 -10.54 -9.02
N ILE A 284 19.80 -10.23 -7.84
CA ILE A 284 21.06 -9.46 -7.70
C ILE A 284 22.21 -10.12 -8.48
N LYS A 285 22.49 -11.40 -8.24
CA LYS A 285 23.63 -12.10 -8.85
C LYS A 285 23.56 -12.07 -10.38
N GLU A 286 22.38 -12.33 -10.93
CA GLU A 286 22.13 -12.32 -12.38
C GLU A 286 22.20 -10.90 -12.95
N ALA A 287 21.68 -9.89 -12.24
CA ALA A 287 21.75 -8.49 -12.65
C ALA A 287 23.19 -7.95 -12.69
N GLU A 288 24.02 -8.28 -11.70
CA GLU A 288 25.44 -7.93 -11.68
C GLU A 288 26.16 -8.51 -12.90
N TYR A 289 25.90 -9.78 -13.21
CA TYR A 289 26.49 -10.45 -14.35
C TYR A 289 26.05 -9.83 -15.68
N ARG A 290 24.74 -9.59 -15.85
CA ARG A 290 24.18 -8.98 -17.07
C ARG A 290 24.75 -7.58 -17.31
N LEU A 291 24.83 -6.74 -16.29
CA LEU A 291 25.32 -5.37 -16.42
C LEU A 291 26.83 -5.29 -16.72
N ARG A 292 27.63 -6.25 -16.25
CA ARG A 292 29.05 -6.36 -16.63
C ARG A 292 29.28 -6.82 -18.07
N ASN A 293 28.30 -7.52 -18.65
CA ASN A 293 28.39 -8.15 -19.97
C ASN A 293 27.34 -7.61 -20.95
N LEU A 294 26.99 -6.32 -20.82
CA LEU A 294 25.76 -5.75 -21.36
C LEU A 294 25.53 -6.02 -22.86
N GLU A 295 26.54 -5.81 -23.69
CA GLU A 295 26.42 -5.98 -25.15
C GLU A 295 26.14 -7.43 -25.56
N ALA A 296 26.81 -8.39 -24.91
CA ALA A 296 26.60 -9.81 -25.17
C ALA A 296 25.21 -10.26 -24.68
N CYS A 297 24.83 -9.83 -23.47
CA CYS A 297 23.55 -10.19 -22.87
C CYS A 297 22.36 -9.61 -23.62
N ASN A 298 22.42 -8.34 -24.06
CA ASN A 298 21.32 -7.70 -24.76
C ASN A 298 20.96 -8.44 -26.06
N ARG A 299 21.98 -8.84 -26.84
CA ARG A 299 21.76 -9.62 -28.07
C ARG A 299 21.09 -10.95 -27.80
N GLU A 300 21.51 -11.67 -26.75
CA GLU A 300 20.93 -12.96 -26.41
C GLU A 300 19.52 -12.83 -25.82
N MET A 301 19.29 -11.82 -24.96
CA MET A 301 17.98 -11.51 -24.40
C MET A 301 16.98 -11.16 -25.50
N GLU A 302 17.36 -10.32 -26.46
CA GLU A 302 16.53 -9.98 -27.61
C GLU A 302 16.19 -11.23 -28.45
N ALA A 303 17.21 -12.05 -28.77
CA ALA A 303 17.02 -13.29 -29.53
C ALA A 303 16.08 -14.29 -28.84
N LYS A 304 16.01 -14.28 -27.50
CA LYS A 304 15.14 -15.15 -26.70
C LYS A 304 13.86 -14.48 -26.23
N ASN A 305 13.59 -13.24 -26.62
CA ASN A 305 12.47 -12.43 -26.12
C ASN A 305 12.42 -12.39 -24.58
N ILE A 306 13.53 -11.96 -23.98
CA ILE A 306 13.70 -11.77 -22.54
C ILE A 306 13.81 -10.26 -22.31
N GLY A 307 13.00 -9.74 -21.39
CA GLY A 307 13.07 -8.35 -20.96
C GLY A 307 14.34 -8.00 -20.19
N THR A 308 14.70 -6.73 -20.24
CA THR A 308 15.73 -6.14 -19.35
C THR A 308 15.42 -6.39 -17.87
N PHE A 309 14.13 -6.48 -17.51
CA PHE A 309 13.64 -6.77 -16.17
C PHE A 309 13.17 -8.21 -15.95
N ASP A 310 13.48 -9.13 -16.85
CA ASP A 310 13.07 -10.54 -16.74
C ASP A 310 14.25 -11.38 -16.23
N PHE A 311 14.18 -11.77 -14.96
CA PHE A 311 15.20 -12.58 -14.27
C PHE A 311 14.60 -13.91 -13.82
N GLU A 312 15.39 -14.98 -13.75
CA GLU A 312 14.83 -16.30 -13.38
C GLU A 312 14.64 -16.46 -11.87
N CYS A 313 15.62 -15.98 -11.10
CA CYS A 313 15.65 -16.14 -9.65
C CYS A 313 15.47 -17.62 -9.21
N PRO A 314 16.42 -18.52 -9.52
CA PRO A 314 16.31 -19.96 -9.23
C PRO A 314 16.10 -20.27 -7.75
N GLU A 315 16.69 -19.46 -6.87
CA GLU A 315 16.61 -19.60 -5.40
C GLU A 315 15.28 -19.08 -4.82
N ALA A 316 14.47 -18.35 -5.59
CA ALA A 316 13.25 -17.75 -5.10
C ALA A 316 12.10 -18.76 -5.03
N LYS A 317 11.30 -18.64 -3.96
CA LYS A 317 9.97 -19.23 -3.84
C LYS A 317 8.92 -18.16 -4.13
N PHE A 318 7.80 -18.57 -4.69
CA PHE A 318 6.78 -17.67 -5.22
C PHE A 318 5.42 -17.92 -4.61
N LEU A 319 4.67 -16.83 -4.45
CA LEU A 319 3.26 -16.79 -4.11
C LEU A 319 2.53 -16.03 -5.21
N VAL A 320 1.77 -16.74 -6.05
CA VAL A 320 1.04 -16.15 -7.17
C VAL A 320 -0.39 -15.82 -6.73
N VAL A 321 -0.81 -14.58 -6.95
CA VAL A 321 -2.11 -14.06 -6.48
C VAL A 321 -2.84 -13.34 -7.62
N PRO A 322 -4.10 -13.70 -7.95
CA PRO A 322 -4.89 -12.93 -8.90
C PRO A 322 -5.47 -11.65 -8.28
N MET A 323 -5.62 -10.61 -9.10
CA MET A 323 -6.55 -9.51 -8.86
C MET A 323 -7.99 -9.99 -9.00
N LYS A 324 -8.91 -9.36 -8.28
CA LYS A 324 -10.36 -9.69 -8.28
C LYS A 324 -11.20 -8.82 -9.21
N HIS A 325 -12.50 -9.08 -9.24
CA HIS A 325 -13.50 -8.26 -9.92
C HIS A 325 -14.10 -7.22 -8.97
N SER A 326 -13.25 -6.44 -8.30
CA SER A 326 -13.66 -5.39 -7.37
C SER A 326 -12.90 -4.09 -7.59
N GLY A 327 -13.48 -2.99 -7.11
CA GLY A 327 -12.93 -1.64 -7.26
C GLY A 327 -11.50 -1.54 -6.72
N PHE A 328 -10.68 -0.70 -7.35
CA PHE A 328 -9.24 -0.69 -7.12
C PHE A 328 -8.85 -0.45 -5.64
N GLY A 329 -9.56 0.44 -4.93
CA GLY A 329 -9.31 0.68 -3.51
C GLY A 329 -9.42 -0.60 -2.66
N GLY A 330 -10.43 -1.44 -2.95
CA GLY A 330 -10.61 -2.73 -2.28
C GLY A 330 -9.48 -3.69 -2.62
N GLN A 331 -9.07 -3.76 -3.89
CA GLN A 331 -7.94 -4.59 -4.32
C GLN A 331 -6.63 -4.23 -3.62
N ALA A 332 -6.29 -2.94 -3.61
CA ALA A 332 -5.04 -2.48 -3.02
C ALA A 332 -4.94 -2.86 -1.54
N ARG A 333 -6.04 -2.64 -0.81
CA ARG A 333 -6.09 -2.80 0.65
C ARG A 333 -6.39 -4.23 1.09
N LEU A 334 -7.31 -4.93 0.43
CA LEU A 334 -7.80 -6.24 0.88
C LEU A 334 -7.13 -7.41 0.17
N ILE A 335 -6.46 -7.18 -0.97
CA ILE A 335 -5.79 -8.22 -1.77
C ILE A 335 -4.28 -7.97 -1.83
N LEU A 336 -3.84 -6.86 -2.41
CA LEU A 336 -2.43 -6.59 -2.71
C LEU A 336 -1.59 -6.48 -1.43
N ALA A 337 -1.98 -5.61 -0.50
CA ALA A 337 -1.21 -5.40 0.72
C ALA A 337 -1.13 -6.68 1.60
N PRO A 338 -2.24 -7.40 1.88
CA PRO A 338 -2.17 -8.67 2.61
C PRO A 338 -1.37 -9.76 1.90
N ALA A 339 -1.42 -9.82 0.55
CA ALA A 339 -0.63 -10.75 -0.22
C ALA A 339 0.89 -10.49 -0.06
N LEU A 340 1.31 -9.22 -0.08
CA LEU A 340 2.70 -8.85 0.18
C LEU A 340 3.14 -9.22 1.60
N MET A 341 2.31 -8.93 2.60
CA MET A 341 2.61 -9.30 4.00
C MET A 341 2.81 -10.80 4.16
N VAL A 342 1.93 -11.60 3.57
CA VAL A 342 2.00 -13.06 3.70
C VAL A 342 3.10 -13.68 2.84
N GLY A 343 3.43 -13.06 1.71
CA GLY A 343 4.63 -13.36 0.94
C GLY A 343 5.89 -13.18 1.79
N ILE A 344 6.06 -12.01 2.43
CA ILE A 344 7.20 -11.72 3.32
C ILE A 344 7.22 -12.67 4.53
N ALA A 345 6.07 -12.92 5.14
CA ALA A 345 5.94 -13.83 6.27
C ALA A 345 6.40 -15.28 5.94
N SER A 346 6.14 -15.71 4.70
CA SER A 346 6.48 -17.05 4.21
C SER A 346 7.77 -17.10 3.37
N ASP A 347 8.50 -15.99 3.28
CA ASP A 347 9.72 -15.82 2.47
C ASP A 347 9.51 -16.17 1.00
N ARG A 348 8.44 -15.62 0.40
CA ARG A 348 8.02 -15.86 -0.98
C ARG A 348 7.80 -14.56 -1.74
N VAL A 349 8.47 -14.42 -2.87
CA VAL A 349 8.24 -13.36 -3.87
C VAL A 349 6.78 -13.41 -4.31
N VAL A 350 6.11 -12.26 -4.33
CA VAL A 350 4.68 -12.18 -4.66
C VAL A 350 4.53 -11.73 -6.10
N VAL A 351 3.81 -12.52 -6.88
CA VAL A 351 3.52 -12.24 -8.29
C VAL A 351 2.03 -12.04 -8.45
N PHE A 352 1.62 -10.83 -8.81
CA PHE A 352 0.22 -10.56 -9.15
C PHE A 352 -0.05 -10.89 -10.61
N ALA A 353 -0.85 -11.93 -10.85
CA ALA A 353 -1.07 -12.49 -12.17
C ALA A 353 -2.56 -12.64 -12.50
N ASN A 354 -2.95 -12.08 -13.64
CA ASN A 354 -4.23 -12.26 -14.31
C ASN A 354 -3.94 -12.45 -15.81
N GLY A 355 -4.92 -12.92 -16.57
CA GLY A 355 -4.76 -13.13 -18.00
C GLY A 355 -3.67 -14.15 -18.35
N SER A 356 -3.25 -15.00 -17.40
CA SER A 356 -2.28 -16.06 -17.67
C SER A 356 -2.84 -17.04 -18.70
N PRO A 357 -2.07 -17.54 -19.67
CA PRO A 357 -2.56 -18.55 -20.61
C PRO A 357 -2.76 -19.93 -19.94
N VAL A 358 -2.13 -20.14 -18.79
CA VAL A 358 -2.07 -21.43 -18.06
C VAL A 358 -2.41 -21.26 -16.59
N GLY A 359 -2.61 -22.37 -15.89
CA GLY A 359 -2.99 -22.40 -14.48
C GLY A 359 -4.51 -22.41 -14.23
N PRO A 360 -4.94 -22.28 -12.95
CA PRO A 360 -6.35 -22.30 -12.58
C PRO A 360 -7.15 -21.15 -13.20
N ASN A 361 -8.47 -21.35 -13.38
CA ASN A 361 -9.37 -20.42 -14.08
C ASN A 361 -9.22 -18.96 -13.63
N TYR A 362 -9.16 -18.72 -12.32
CA TYR A 362 -9.05 -17.37 -11.76
C TYR A 362 -7.72 -16.65 -12.05
N LEU A 363 -6.65 -17.35 -12.44
CA LEU A 363 -5.41 -16.71 -12.95
C LEU A 363 -5.51 -16.38 -14.44
N ARG A 364 -6.33 -17.16 -15.17
CA ARG A 364 -6.54 -16.98 -16.62
C ARG A 364 -7.54 -15.86 -16.91
N GLU A 365 -8.43 -15.58 -15.96
CA GLU A 365 -9.35 -14.45 -16.00
C GLU A 365 -8.57 -13.12 -16.09
N PRO A 366 -8.93 -12.24 -17.05
CA PRO A 366 -8.30 -10.94 -17.19
C PRO A 366 -8.66 -10.04 -16.01
N TRP A 367 -7.78 -9.10 -15.69
CA TRP A 367 -8.11 -8.07 -14.72
C TRP A 367 -9.04 -7.02 -15.34
N ASP A 368 -10.19 -6.77 -14.72
CA ASP A 368 -11.26 -5.94 -15.30
C ASP A 368 -10.81 -4.51 -15.66
N LEU A 369 -9.83 -3.96 -14.93
CA LEU A 369 -9.31 -2.61 -15.13
C LEU A 369 -8.10 -2.56 -16.10
N SER A 370 -7.86 -3.63 -16.85
CA SER A 370 -6.80 -3.67 -17.88
C SER A 370 -7.36 -3.85 -19.29
N SER A 371 -6.78 -3.12 -20.24
CA SER A 371 -7.01 -3.23 -21.69
C SER A 371 -5.76 -3.64 -22.46
N CYS A 372 -4.56 -3.51 -21.88
CA CYS A 372 -3.33 -3.91 -22.57
C CYS A 372 -3.29 -5.43 -22.87
N PRO A 373 -2.49 -5.91 -23.84
CA PRO A 373 -2.46 -7.32 -24.25
C PRO A 373 -2.22 -8.33 -23.11
N ARG A 374 -1.48 -7.94 -22.06
CA ARG A 374 -1.24 -8.79 -20.87
C ARG A 374 -2.47 -8.98 -20.00
N ARG A 375 -3.44 -8.05 -20.06
CA ARG A 375 -4.69 -8.09 -19.29
C ARG A 375 -4.48 -8.29 -17.77
N ASN A 376 -3.45 -7.65 -17.22
CA ASN A 376 -3.11 -7.73 -15.80
C ASN A 376 -2.69 -6.35 -15.23
N LYS A 377 -2.36 -6.31 -13.94
CA LYS A 377 -2.07 -5.03 -13.27
C LYS A 377 -0.86 -4.30 -13.83
N GLN A 378 0.09 -5.01 -14.44
CA GLN A 378 1.25 -4.38 -15.05
C GLN A 378 0.86 -3.50 -16.24
N CYS A 379 -0.38 -3.54 -16.74
CA CYS A 379 -0.82 -2.59 -17.76
C CYS A 379 -0.69 -1.12 -17.27
N PHE A 380 -0.94 -0.85 -15.98
CA PHE A 380 -0.86 0.49 -15.40
C PHE A 380 0.28 0.66 -14.38
N PHE A 381 0.59 -0.39 -13.62
CA PHE A 381 1.59 -0.35 -12.54
C PHE A 381 2.93 -0.95 -12.96
N LEU A 382 3.99 -0.61 -12.23
CA LEU A 382 5.28 -1.27 -12.34
C LEU A 382 5.19 -2.75 -11.91
N PRO A 383 6.06 -3.63 -12.45
CA PRO A 383 6.26 -4.95 -11.91
C PRO A 383 6.66 -4.89 -10.43
N ASP A 384 6.09 -5.78 -9.61
CA ASP A 384 6.45 -5.89 -8.19
C ASP A 384 7.80 -6.57 -7.99
N THR A 385 8.22 -7.39 -8.94
CA THR A 385 9.45 -8.18 -8.88
C THR A 385 10.08 -8.33 -10.28
N PRO A 386 11.43 -8.38 -10.37
CA PRO A 386 12.15 -8.80 -11.57
C PRO A 386 12.07 -10.30 -11.84
N CYS A 387 11.66 -11.11 -10.85
CA CYS A 387 11.66 -12.56 -10.95
C CYS A 387 10.44 -13.08 -11.74
N VAL A 388 10.70 -13.76 -12.85
CA VAL A 388 9.68 -14.18 -13.82
C VAL A 388 9.52 -15.69 -13.83
N LEU A 389 8.27 -16.13 -13.66
CA LEU A 389 7.87 -17.54 -13.76
C LEU A 389 7.65 -17.98 -15.21
N THR A 390 8.00 -19.23 -15.49
CA THR A 390 7.61 -19.93 -16.72
C THR A 390 6.14 -20.35 -16.68
N HIS A 391 5.55 -20.59 -17.86
CA HIS A 391 4.20 -21.16 -17.95
C HIS A 391 4.11 -22.55 -17.32
N ASP A 392 5.15 -23.38 -17.46
CA ASP A 392 5.17 -24.72 -16.87
C ASP A 392 5.15 -24.66 -15.34
N GLU A 393 5.90 -23.73 -14.74
CA GLU A 393 5.88 -23.53 -13.29
C GLU A 393 4.50 -23.09 -12.78
N ILE A 394 3.77 -22.27 -13.53
CA ILE A 394 2.41 -21.83 -13.15
C ILE A 394 1.38 -22.93 -13.37
N GLN A 395 1.51 -23.68 -14.47
CA GLN A 395 0.63 -24.80 -14.78
C GLN A 395 0.73 -25.89 -13.72
N ASN A 396 1.94 -26.11 -13.20
CA ASN A 396 2.24 -27.12 -12.18
C ASN A 396 2.18 -26.58 -10.74
N ALA A 397 1.86 -25.30 -10.54
CA ALA A 397 1.85 -24.68 -9.22
C ALA A 397 0.74 -25.25 -8.33
N THR A 398 1.05 -25.47 -7.05
CA THR A 398 0.09 -26.02 -6.10
C THR A 398 -0.88 -24.93 -5.59
N ASN A 399 -2.18 -25.20 -5.64
CA ASN A 399 -3.21 -24.27 -5.17
C ASN A 399 -3.41 -24.38 -3.66
N ILE A 400 -3.28 -23.25 -2.95
CA ILE A 400 -3.51 -23.16 -1.51
C ILE A 400 -5.02 -23.20 -1.22
N GLY A 401 -5.44 -24.20 -0.45
CA GLY A 401 -6.81 -24.37 -0.01
C GLY A 401 -7.27 -23.32 1.02
N LYS A 402 -8.59 -23.21 1.24
CA LYS A 402 -9.17 -22.24 2.19
C LYS A 402 -8.64 -22.40 3.62
N GLY A 403 -8.43 -23.63 4.08
CA GLY A 403 -7.91 -23.93 5.43
C GLY A 403 -6.44 -23.54 5.57
N GLU A 404 -5.63 -23.88 4.58
CA GLU A 404 -4.20 -23.57 4.52
C GLU A 404 -3.96 -22.07 4.40
N ARG A 405 -4.75 -21.36 3.59
CA ARG A 405 -4.73 -19.90 3.51
C ARG A 405 -5.02 -19.26 4.88
N ARG A 406 -6.02 -19.76 5.61
CA ARG A 406 -6.33 -19.26 6.97
C ARG A 406 -5.18 -19.54 7.94
N ALA A 407 -4.56 -20.72 7.86
CA ALA A 407 -3.39 -21.05 8.67
C ALA A 407 -2.22 -20.12 8.33
N LEU A 408 -1.97 -19.90 7.05
CA LEU A 408 -0.93 -19.01 6.53
C LEU A 408 -1.12 -17.56 7.02
N PHE A 409 -2.33 -16.99 6.98
CA PHE A 409 -2.57 -15.65 7.56
C PHE A 409 -2.53 -15.62 9.10
N LYS A 410 -2.67 -16.77 9.77
CA LYS A 410 -2.57 -16.85 11.23
C LYS A 410 -1.12 -16.95 11.70
N THR A 411 -0.31 -17.80 11.05
CA THR A 411 1.04 -18.16 11.51
C THR A 411 2.15 -17.58 10.65
N GLY A 412 1.85 -17.23 9.39
CA GLY A 412 2.81 -16.88 8.35
C GLY A 412 3.59 -18.06 7.79
N LEU A 413 3.18 -19.28 8.12
CA LEU A 413 3.83 -20.50 7.66
C LEU A 413 2.87 -21.31 6.79
N LEU A 414 3.39 -21.84 5.68
CA LEU A 414 2.68 -22.85 4.90
C LEU A 414 2.70 -24.20 5.62
N PRO A 415 1.69 -25.07 5.36
CA PRO A 415 1.76 -26.47 5.75
C PRO A 415 3.04 -27.15 5.24
N ASP A 416 3.52 -28.17 5.95
CA ASP A 416 4.81 -28.80 5.66
C ASP A 416 4.92 -29.35 4.23
N HIS A 417 3.82 -29.89 3.69
CA HIS A 417 3.78 -30.40 2.31
C HIS A 417 3.85 -29.29 1.24
N LEU A 418 3.60 -28.01 1.60
CA LEU A 418 3.74 -26.85 0.70
C LEU A 418 4.99 -26.01 0.99
N ARG A 419 5.74 -26.33 2.06
CA ARG A 419 6.89 -25.54 2.50
C ARG A 419 8.01 -25.50 1.46
N ASN A 420 8.20 -26.60 0.74
CA ASN A 420 9.26 -26.76 -0.25
C ASN A 420 8.80 -26.51 -1.69
N GLU A 421 7.49 -26.35 -1.92
CA GLU A 421 6.95 -26.00 -3.24
C GLU A 421 7.54 -24.67 -3.71
N ARG A 422 8.15 -24.66 -4.89
CA ARG A 422 8.72 -23.42 -5.44
C ARG A 422 7.62 -22.41 -5.72
N VAL A 423 6.52 -22.83 -6.34
CA VAL A 423 5.42 -21.94 -6.72
C VAL A 423 4.12 -22.43 -6.08
N VAL A 424 3.47 -21.55 -5.33
CA VAL A 424 2.12 -21.78 -4.80
C VAL A 424 1.18 -20.68 -5.28
N VAL A 425 -0.06 -21.05 -5.57
CA VAL A 425 -1.10 -20.12 -6.03
C VAL A 425 -2.12 -19.92 -4.92
N MET A 426 -2.44 -18.66 -4.62
CA MET A 426 -3.40 -18.32 -3.59
C MET A 426 -4.52 -17.46 -4.14
N ASN A 427 -5.71 -18.04 -4.19
CA ASN A 427 -6.93 -17.29 -4.48
C ASN A 427 -7.35 -16.49 -3.23
N MET A 428 -7.21 -15.17 -3.26
CA MET A 428 -7.56 -14.27 -2.16
C MET A 428 -9.08 -14.04 -2.04
N VAL A 429 -9.54 -13.66 -0.83
CA VAL A 429 -10.92 -13.23 -0.60
C VAL A 429 -10.90 -11.73 -0.34
N ASP A 430 -11.81 -11.01 -0.99
CA ASP A 430 -11.94 -9.56 -0.90
C ASP A 430 -12.57 -9.13 0.43
N ARG A 431 -11.79 -9.25 1.50
CA ARG A 431 -12.15 -8.88 2.87
C ARG A 431 -10.90 -8.71 3.72
N PRO A 432 -10.99 -7.99 4.85
CA PRO A 432 -9.91 -7.89 5.82
C PRO A 432 -9.27 -9.24 6.15
N GLN A 433 -7.93 -9.28 6.12
CA GLN A 433 -7.14 -10.46 6.47
C GLN A 433 -6.32 -10.19 7.73
N ARG A 434 -6.06 -11.24 8.51
CA ARG A 434 -5.15 -11.10 9.65
C ARG A 434 -3.72 -10.88 9.17
N VAL A 435 -2.97 -10.08 9.92
CA VAL A 435 -1.52 -9.97 9.72
C VAL A 435 -0.87 -11.27 10.24
N PRO A 436 -0.02 -11.93 9.45
CA PRO A 436 0.70 -13.11 9.92
C PRO A 436 1.55 -12.80 11.15
N SER A 437 1.52 -13.67 12.17
CA SER A 437 2.18 -13.40 13.46
C SER A 437 3.70 -13.19 13.36
N ASN A 438 4.36 -13.80 12.38
CA ASN A 438 5.80 -13.66 12.16
C ASN A 438 6.17 -12.52 11.19
N PHE A 439 5.20 -11.84 10.56
CA PHE A 439 5.44 -10.85 9.51
C PHE A 439 6.36 -9.71 9.99
N ARG A 440 6.03 -9.07 11.12
CA ARG A 440 6.81 -7.94 11.68
C ARG A 440 8.26 -8.35 11.95
N SER A 441 8.48 -9.52 12.56
CA SER A 441 9.82 -10.04 12.81
C SER A 441 10.61 -10.27 11.52
N ARG A 442 9.96 -10.81 10.47
CA ARG A 442 10.59 -11.07 9.18
C ARG A 442 10.96 -9.79 8.46
N ILE A 443 10.06 -8.82 8.39
CA ILE A 443 10.35 -7.57 7.66
C ILE A 443 11.39 -6.71 8.39
N ALA A 444 11.38 -6.68 9.73
CA ALA A 444 12.45 -6.06 10.51
C ALA A 444 13.81 -6.76 10.32
N GLN A 445 13.82 -8.09 10.23
CA GLN A 445 15.03 -8.85 9.91
C GLN A 445 15.57 -8.48 8.53
N ILE A 446 14.70 -8.37 7.52
CA ILE A 446 15.10 -7.95 6.17
C ILE A 446 15.70 -6.54 6.19
N ALA A 447 15.06 -5.60 6.90
CA ALA A 447 15.58 -4.24 7.06
C ALA A 447 16.99 -4.25 7.65
N ARG A 448 17.22 -5.01 8.73
CA ARG A 448 18.53 -5.11 9.35
C ARG A 448 19.56 -5.73 8.39
N GLN A 449 19.29 -6.94 7.92
CA GLN A 449 20.25 -7.74 7.18
C GLN A 449 20.68 -7.12 5.84
N PHE A 450 19.75 -6.47 5.12
CA PHE A 450 19.98 -6.04 3.75
C PHE A 450 20.12 -4.52 3.58
N ILE A 451 19.81 -3.74 4.61
CA ILE A 451 19.86 -2.27 4.54
C ILE A 451 20.77 -1.71 5.64
N ILE A 452 20.53 -2.06 6.91
CA ILE A 452 21.25 -1.46 8.04
C ILE A 452 22.65 -2.07 8.22
N ASP A 453 22.76 -3.40 8.21
CA ASP A 453 24.05 -4.09 8.44
C ASP A 453 25.07 -3.78 7.33
N PRO A 454 24.71 -3.72 6.02
CA PRO A 454 25.63 -3.26 4.98
C PRO A 454 26.12 -1.84 5.21
N LEU A 455 25.22 -0.90 5.56
CA LEU A 455 25.59 0.47 5.90
C LEU A 455 26.53 0.51 7.11
N ALA A 456 26.23 -0.22 8.17
CA ALA A 456 27.06 -0.28 9.38
C ALA A 456 28.45 -0.87 9.11
N LYS A 457 28.54 -1.83 8.19
CA LYS A 457 29.81 -2.43 7.77
C LYS A 457 30.66 -1.45 6.96
N GLU A 458 30.04 -0.67 6.09
CA GLU A 458 30.74 0.27 5.22
C GLU A 458 31.10 1.58 5.93
N ASN A 459 30.16 2.11 6.71
CA ASN A 459 30.31 3.35 7.48
C ASN A 459 29.79 3.15 8.93
N PRO A 460 30.60 2.57 9.84
CA PRO A 460 30.17 2.29 11.21
C PRO A 460 29.88 3.55 12.03
N ASP A 461 30.45 4.70 11.65
CA ASP A 461 30.26 5.99 12.32
C ASP A 461 29.10 6.81 11.69
N ASP A 462 28.27 6.19 10.83
CA ASP A 462 27.15 6.88 10.20
C ASP A 462 26.12 7.36 11.23
N PRO A 463 25.83 8.68 11.29
CA PRO A 463 24.96 9.26 12.34
C PRO A 463 23.51 8.78 12.26
N ARG A 464 23.09 8.13 11.17
CA ARG A 464 21.73 7.64 10.96
C ARG A 464 21.51 6.26 11.54
N LEU A 465 22.57 5.46 11.76
CA LEU A 465 22.48 4.08 12.23
C LEU A 465 21.64 3.93 13.52
N PRO A 466 21.80 4.76 14.57
CA PRO A 466 20.97 4.65 15.77
C PRO A 466 19.47 4.84 15.48
N LEU A 467 19.12 5.79 14.61
CA LEU A 467 17.74 6.06 14.21
C LEU A 467 17.17 4.93 13.34
N LEU A 468 17.96 4.38 12.43
CA LEU A 468 17.55 3.25 11.59
C LEU A 468 17.33 1.98 12.42
N LEU A 469 18.20 1.70 13.40
CA LEU A 469 18.03 0.60 14.34
C LEU A 469 16.79 0.79 15.22
N ALA A 470 16.57 2.02 15.72
CA ALA A 470 15.36 2.36 16.46
C ALA A 470 14.09 2.20 15.60
N ALA A 471 14.12 2.61 14.33
CA ALA A 471 13.03 2.42 13.39
C ALA A 471 12.77 0.95 13.07
N ALA A 472 13.82 0.13 12.88
CA ALA A 472 13.68 -1.32 12.71
C ALA A 472 13.11 -2.00 13.97
N ASN A 473 13.44 -1.50 15.16
CA ASN A 473 12.83 -1.95 16.41
C ASN A 473 11.37 -1.53 16.52
N HIS A 474 11.04 -0.31 16.08
CA HIS A 474 9.67 0.20 16.08
C HIS A 474 8.74 -0.64 15.18
N ILE A 475 9.23 -1.19 14.07
CA ILE A 475 8.48 -2.15 13.22
C ILE A 475 7.96 -3.38 14.02
N LEU A 476 8.67 -3.79 15.07
CA LEU A 476 8.28 -4.93 15.91
C LEU A 476 7.14 -4.59 16.87
N GLN A 477 6.92 -3.31 17.14
CA GLN A 477 5.90 -2.85 18.07
C GLN A 477 4.51 -2.96 17.44
N GLU A 478 3.51 -3.20 18.28
CA GLU A 478 2.13 -2.99 17.88
C GLU A 478 1.89 -1.49 17.77
N ASP A 479 1.28 -1.08 16.67
CA ASP A 479 0.90 0.32 16.50
C ASP A 479 -0.12 0.67 17.58
N GLU A 480 0.16 1.72 18.33
CA GLU A 480 -0.79 2.24 19.31
C GLU A 480 -2.08 2.63 18.57
N SER A 481 -3.23 2.29 19.16
CA SER A 481 -4.51 2.74 18.64
C SER A 481 -4.56 4.27 18.69
N ILE A 482 -4.39 4.92 17.53
CA ILE A 482 -4.69 6.35 17.38
C ILE A 482 -6.20 6.48 17.58
N GLY A 483 -6.61 7.38 18.49
CA GLY A 483 -7.93 7.39 19.13
C GLY A 483 -9.20 7.43 18.25
N ASP A 484 -10.32 7.51 18.96
CA ASP A 484 -11.68 7.04 18.65
C ASP A 484 -12.45 7.69 17.49
N SER A 485 -11.85 8.42 16.55
CA SER A 485 -12.68 9.16 15.60
C SER A 485 -13.39 8.28 14.56
N PHE A 486 -12.80 7.15 14.12
CA PHE A 486 -13.41 6.15 13.23
C PHE A 486 -12.53 4.90 13.02
N TYR A 487 -13.08 3.69 12.94
CA TYR A 487 -12.30 2.45 12.76
C TYR A 487 -12.40 1.94 11.31
N TYR A 488 -11.26 1.56 10.72
CA TYR A 488 -11.24 0.78 9.49
C TYR A 488 -10.04 -0.18 9.48
N PHE A 489 -10.15 -1.29 8.75
CA PHE A 489 -9.07 -2.28 8.68
C PHE A 489 -7.77 -1.68 8.12
N GLY A 490 -6.68 -1.77 8.90
CA GLY A 490 -5.35 -1.32 8.49
C GLY A 490 -5.01 0.12 8.84
N ARG A 491 -5.95 0.93 9.37
CA ARG A 491 -5.78 2.37 9.68
C ARG A 491 -4.51 2.70 10.46
N ASN A 492 -4.26 1.93 11.52
CA ASN A 492 -3.12 2.19 12.39
C ASN A 492 -1.92 1.32 12.02
N PHE A 493 -1.98 0.53 10.94
CA PHE A 493 -0.95 -0.44 10.64
C PHE A 493 0.00 0.08 9.56
N GLN A 494 1.11 0.70 9.95
CA GLN A 494 2.06 1.31 9.01
C GLN A 494 2.52 0.36 7.90
N ALA A 495 2.68 -0.92 8.23
CA ALA A 495 3.09 -1.90 7.23
C ALA A 495 2.01 -2.13 6.16
N HIS A 496 0.73 -1.97 6.50
CA HIS A 496 -0.35 -1.95 5.51
C HIS A 496 -0.15 -0.84 4.49
N HIS A 497 0.06 0.38 4.97
CA HIS A 497 0.25 1.54 4.12
C HIS A 497 1.51 1.38 3.26
N ALA A 498 2.63 0.93 3.84
CA ALA A 498 3.85 0.64 3.08
C ALA A 498 3.64 -0.40 1.97
N MET A 499 2.88 -1.49 2.24
CA MET A 499 2.57 -2.48 1.20
C MET A 499 1.67 -1.91 0.11
N VAL A 500 0.69 -1.07 0.48
CA VAL A 500 -0.15 -0.34 -0.49
C VAL A 500 0.73 0.53 -1.38
N PHE A 501 1.61 1.35 -0.81
CA PHE A 501 2.48 2.26 -1.57
C PHE A 501 3.35 1.50 -2.58
N PHE A 502 3.86 0.35 -2.16
CA PHE A 502 4.65 -0.53 -3.01
C PHE A 502 3.84 -1.16 -4.14
N ALA A 503 2.63 -1.64 -3.84
CA ALA A 503 1.81 -2.38 -4.80
C ALA A 503 1.16 -1.47 -5.87
N THR A 504 1.02 -0.17 -5.58
CA THR A 504 0.35 0.82 -6.44
C THR A 504 1.30 1.78 -7.13
N ARG A 505 2.58 1.40 -7.33
CA ARG A 505 3.57 2.22 -8.05
C ARG A 505 3.19 2.31 -9.54
N PRO A 506 2.74 3.46 -10.07
CA PRO A 506 2.39 3.57 -11.48
C PRO A 506 3.64 3.41 -12.34
N LYS A 507 3.46 2.98 -13.60
CA LYS A 507 4.54 3.12 -14.58
C LYS A 507 4.94 4.57 -14.74
N LEU A 508 6.18 4.81 -15.17
CA LEU A 508 6.71 6.15 -15.40
C LEU A 508 5.81 6.96 -16.34
N GLU A 509 5.34 6.37 -17.44
CA GLU A 509 4.44 7.06 -18.39
C GLU A 509 3.16 7.58 -17.71
N TYR A 510 2.56 6.81 -16.81
CA TYR A 510 1.34 7.21 -16.11
C TYR A 510 1.65 8.17 -14.97
N ALA A 511 2.78 7.99 -14.27
CA ALA A 511 3.24 8.94 -13.25
C ALA A 511 3.44 10.34 -13.86
N GLU A 512 4.16 10.44 -14.98
CA GLU A 512 4.40 11.69 -15.69
C GLU A 512 3.11 12.32 -16.22
N ARG A 513 2.18 11.49 -16.71
CA ARG A 513 0.84 11.97 -17.14
C ARG A 513 0.04 12.50 -15.96
N ILE A 514 0.02 11.81 -14.83
CA ILE A 514 -0.63 12.29 -13.59
C ILE A 514 -0.03 13.65 -13.20
N ASP A 515 1.29 13.77 -13.17
CA ASP A 515 1.98 15.02 -12.77
C ASP A 515 1.77 16.15 -13.77
N LYS A 516 1.66 15.83 -15.07
CA LYS A 516 1.28 16.80 -16.09
C LYS A 516 -0.14 17.31 -15.87
N ILE A 517 -1.09 16.41 -15.58
CA ILE A 517 -2.47 16.80 -15.31
C ILE A 517 -2.56 17.66 -14.04
N LEU A 518 -1.86 17.26 -12.98
CA LEU A 518 -1.79 18.01 -11.71
C LEU A 518 -1.27 19.43 -11.94
N ARG A 519 -0.15 19.60 -12.66
CA ARG A 519 0.40 20.93 -12.98
C ARG A 519 -0.54 21.80 -13.82
N SER A 520 -1.40 21.19 -14.63
CA SER A 520 -2.40 21.94 -15.42
C SER A 520 -3.68 22.26 -14.65
N THR A 521 -3.97 21.50 -13.58
CA THR A 521 -5.20 21.60 -12.81
C THR A 521 -5.01 22.44 -11.55
N LEU A 522 -3.90 22.22 -10.85
CA LEU A 522 -3.43 23.04 -9.75
C LEU A 522 -2.70 24.24 -10.34
N GLU A 523 -3.13 25.45 -10.01
CA GLU A 523 -2.47 26.67 -10.47
C GLU A 523 -1.05 26.78 -9.90
N VAL A 524 -0.17 27.54 -10.56
CA VAL A 524 1.22 27.76 -10.11
C VAL A 524 1.29 28.28 -8.67
N ASN A 525 0.26 29.03 -8.25
CA ASN A 525 0.15 29.62 -6.92
C ASN A 525 -0.75 28.78 -5.98
N HIS A 526 -0.97 27.49 -6.28
CA HIS A 526 -1.75 26.62 -5.41
C HIS A 526 -1.06 26.44 -4.06
N ARG A 527 -1.77 26.80 -2.99
CA ARG A 527 -1.30 26.72 -1.60
C ARG A 527 -1.97 25.57 -0.88
N ALA A 528 -1.26 24.46 -0.75
CA ALA A 528 -1.81 23.24 -0.16
C ALA A 528 -2.27 23.45 1.29
N GLU A 529 -1.58 24.30 2.04
CA GLU A 529 -1.89 24.68 3.41
C GLU A 529 -3.21 25.48 3.56
N LEU A 530 -3.72 26.04 2.46
CA LEU A 530 -5.00 26.75 2.39
C LEU A 530 -6.08 25.97 1.62
N ALA A 531 -5.81 24.72 1.25
CA ALA A 531 -6.72 23.93 0.44
C ALA A 531 -7.51 22.91 1.29
N LEU A 532 -8.79 22.74 0.93
CA LEU A 532 -9.69 21.71 1.45
C LEU A 532 -9.86 20.64 0.38
N GLY A 533 -9.78 19.37 0.77
CA GLY A 533 -9.95 18.22 -0.09
C GLY A 533 -11.33 17.61 0.12
N LEU A 534 -12.08 17.48 -0.97
CA LEU A 534 -13.45 16.98 -0.95
C LEU A 534 -13.63 15.85 -1.98
N PRO A 535 -13.13 14.64 -1.71
CA PRO A 535 -13.46 13.46 -2.49
C PRO A 535 -14.89 12.98 -2.17
N ILE A 536 -15.76 13.00 -3.19
CA ILE A 536 -17.15 12.55 -3.10
C ILE A 536 -17.31 11.27 -3.91
N ARG A 537 -17.67 10.18 -3.24
CA ARG A 537 -18.03 8.91 -3.87
C ARG A 537 -19.55 8.82 -3.89
N ALA A 538 -20.12 8.78 -5.09
CA ALA A 538 -21.56 8.80 -5.32
C ALA A 538 -21.99 7.63 -6.22
N SER A 539 -22.94 7.87 -7.12
CA SER A 539 -23.44 6.90 -8.12
C SER A 539 -23.94 5.58 -7.52
N ASP A 540 -23.42 4.43 -7.98
CA ASP A 540 -23.85 3.10 -7.53
C ASP A 540 -23.62 2.86 -6.03
N LYS A 541 -22.65 3.55 -5.42
CA LYS A 541 -22.42 3.46 -3.98
C LYS A 541 -23.59 4.03 -3.18
N CYS A 542 -24.22 5.10 -3.68
CA CYS A 542 -25.39 5.71 -3.05
C CYS A 542 -26.60 4.79 -2.99
N ILE A 543 -26.69 3.90 -3.98
CA ILE A 543 -27.85 3.04 -4.17
C ILE A 543 -27.71 1.79 -3.29
N ASP A 544 -26.49 1.24 -3.23
CA ASP A 544 -26.27 -0.10 -2.70
C ASP A 544 -25.54 -0.14 -1.34
N GLU A 545 -24.72 0.87 -1.00
CA GLU A 545 -23.74 0.75 0.09
C GLU A 545 -23.82 1.85 1.17
N SER A 546 -24.23 3.08 0.83
CA SER A 546 -24.27 4.20 1.78
C SER A 546 -25.27 5.28 1.39
N GLU A 547 -25.80 6.01 2.37
CA GLU A 547 -26.57 7.23 2.12
C GLU A 547 -25.70 8.30 1.44
N CYS A 548 -26.28 9.03 0.48
CA CYS A 548 -25.59 10.11 -0.22
C CYS A 548 -26.15 11.48 0.18
N PRO A 549 -25.36 12.27 0.95
CA PRO A 549 -25.72 13.65 1.26
C PRO A 549 -25.86 14.51 0.01
N SER A 550 -26.64 15.58 0.13
CA SER A 550 -26.72 16.61 -0.90
C SER A 550 -25.40 17.37 -1.02
N PHE A 551 -25.17 18.03 -2.17
CA PHE A 551 -23.95 18.83 -2.36
C PHE A 551 -23.83 19.96 -1.33
N GLU A 552 -24.95 20.59 -0.95
CA GLU A 552 -25.03 21.63 0.08
C GLU A 552 -24.58 21.11 1.44
N THR A 553 -24.88 19.84 1.75
CA THR A 553 -24.46 19.21 3.00
C THR A 553 -22.93 19.09 3.05
N TYR A 554 -22.30 18.68 1.94
CA TYR A 554 -20.84 18.66 1.84
C TYR A 554 -20.24 20.07 1.98
N MET A 555 -20.87 21.08 1.38
CA MET A 555 -20.41 22.47 1.46
C MET A 555 -20.54 23.05 2.87
N SER A 556 -21.63 22.75 3.58
CA SER A 556 -21.80 23.09 5.00
C SER A 556 -20.69 22.48 5.87
N LEU A 557 -20.31 21.23 5.60
CA LEU A 557 -19.19 20.58 6.28
C LEU A 557 -17.84 21.27 5.99
N MET A 558 -17.59 21.67 4.74
CA MET A 558 -16.39 22.43 4.39
C MET A 558 -16.33 23.79 5.10
N GLN A 559 -17.47 24.48 5.20
CA GLN A 559 -17.59 25.73 5.95
C GLN A 559 -17.27 25.51 7.43
N ASN A 560 -17.83 24.48 8.06
CA ASN A 560 -17.56 24.16 9.46
C ASN A 560 -16.07 23.87 9.73
N ILE A 561 -15.38 23.18 8.83
CA ILE A 561 -13.93 22.93 8.96
C ILE A 561 -13.15 24.23 8.86
N LEU A 562 -13.54 25.09 7.92
CA LEU A 562 -12.89 26.39 7.75
C LEU A 562 -13.06 27.25 9.01
N ASP A 563 -14.27 27.34 9.54
CA ASP A 563 -14.59 28.11 10.76
C ASP A 563 -13.84 27.55 11.98
N ALA A 564 -13.83 26.22 12.16
CA ALA A 564 -13.12 25.57 13.26
C ALA A 564 -11.59 25.77 13.20
N ASN A 565 -11.04 26.08 12.02
CA ASN A 565 -9.60 26.24 11.80
C ASN A 565 -9.22 27.65 11.34
N GLU A 566 -10.12 28.64 11.45
CA GLU A 566 -9.97 29.98 10.89
C GLU A 566 -8.61 30.62 11.23
N LYS A 567 -8.23 30.55 12.51
CA LYS A 567 -6.94 31.08 12.99
C LYS A 567 -5.74 30.45 12.26
N GLN A 568 -5.76 29.14 12.00
CA GLN A 568 -4.66 28.47 11.30
C GLN A 568 -4.59 28.91 9.85
N PHE A 569 -5.75 29.02 9.16
CA PHE A 569 -5.81 29.54 7.80
C PHE A 569 -5.30 30.99 7.73
N GLU A 570 -5.69 31.85 8.67
CA GLU A 570 -5.18 33.22 8.77
C GLU A 570 -3.67 33.29 8.99
N ASP A 571 -3.13 32.48 9.90
CA ASP A 571 -1.69 32.39 10.14
C ASP A 571 -0.92 31.91 8.90
N HIS A 572 -1.50 31.01 8.12
CA HIS A 572 -0.95 30.59 6.83
C HIS A 572 -1.04 31.71 5.78
N ARG A 573 -2.18 32.41 5.67
CA ARG A 573 -2.34 33.56 4.76
C ARG A 573 -1.26 34.62 5.02
N ARG A 574 -1.08 35.03 6.28
CA ARG A 574 -0.07 36.03 6.72
C ARG A 574 1.37 35.62 6.39
N ARG A 575 1.72 34.36 6.62
CA ARG A 575 3.06 33.84 6.29
C ARG A 575 3.37 33.92 4.80
N GLY A 576 2.39 33.66 3.94
CA GLY A 576 2.56 33.75 2.48
C GLY A 576 2.82 35.17 1.99
N THR A 577 2.19 36.18 2.60
CA THR A 577 2.33 37.59 2.18
C THR A 577 3.72 38.17 2.45
N THR A 578 4.44 37.62 3.42
CA THR A 578 5.72 38.20 3.88
C THR A 578 6.88 37.89 2.94
N VAL A 579 6.75 36.91 2.04
CA VAL A 579 7.93 36.32 1.38
C VAL A 579 8.37 37.01 0.09
N ASN A 580 7.54 37.78 -0.65
CA ASN A 580 7.97 38.26 -1.98
C ASN A 580 7.31 39.51 -2.61
N SER A 581 6.47 40.31 -1.92
CA SER A 581 5.72 41.38 -2.62
C SER A 581 6.39 42.76 -2.56
N THR A 582 7.18 43.09 -3.58
CA THR A 582 7.34 44.48 -4.06
C THR A 582 6.54 44.78 -5.34
N THR A 583 5.93 43.78 -6.00
CA THR A 583 5.32 43.98 -7.34
C THR A 583 4.07 43.15 -7.67
N VAL A 584 3.51 42.35 -6.76
CA VAL A 584 2.35 41.50 -7.10
C VAL A 584 1.05 42.10 -6.59
N LEU A 585 0.16 42.42 -7.53
CA LEU A 585 -1.23 42.88 -7.35
C LEU A 585 -1.96 42.10 -6.24
N ASP A 586 -2.69 42.83 -5.38
CA ASP A 586 -3.59 42.34 -4.32
C ASP A 586 -4.69 41.41 -4.85
N THR A 587 -4.32 40.21 -5.29
CA THR A 587 -5.30 39.17 -5.61
C THR A 587 -5.74 38.55 -4.29
N PRO A 588 -7.03 38.60 -3.93
CA PRO A 588 -7.51 38.03 -2.67
C PRO A 588 -7.12 36.55 -2.59
N LEU A 589 -6.56 36.15 -1.45
CA LEU A 589 -6.15 34.78 -1.18
C LEU A 589 -7.39 33.89 -1.01
N HIS A 590 -7.79 33.21 -2.08
CA HIS A 590 -8.89 32.26 -2.07
C HIS A 590 -8.51 30.95 -1.36
N THR A 591 -9.48 30.37 -0.65
CA THR A 591 -9.40 28.98 -0.15
C THR A 591 -9.83 28.06 -1.29
N ASN A 592 -8.95 27.14 -1.68
CA ASN A 592 -9.25 26.18 -2.75
C ASN A 592 -10.00 24.97 -2.18
N ILE A 593 -11.05 24.52 -2.86
CA ILE A 593 -11.70 23.23 -2.61
C ILE A 593 -11.35 22.29 -3.76
N ILE A 594 -10.52 21.30 -3.48
CA ILE A 594 -10.15 20.24 -4.41
C ILE A 594 -11.29 19.22 -4.43
N LEU A 595 -12.23 19.38 -5.37
CA LEU A 595 -13.36 18.50 -5.53
C LEU A 595 -13.05 17.40 -6.55
N THR A 596 -13.23 16.15 -6.13
CA THR A 596 -13.11 14.99 -7.02
C THR A 596 -14.32 14.07 -6.82
N SER A 597 -14.93 13.64 -7.91
CA SER A 597 -16.02 12.65 -7.87
C SER A 597 -16.07 11.89 -9.17
N GLU A 598 -16.45 10.63 -9.12
CA GLU A 598 -16.72 9.82 -10.31
C GLU A 598 -18.12 10.07 -10.90
N SER A 599 -18.94 10.91 -10.25
CA SER A 599 -20.34 11.17 -10.62
C SER A 599 -20.51 12.51 -11.37
N SER A 600 -21.18 12.45 -12.53
CA SER A 600 -21.62 13.62 -13.29
C SER A 600 -22.54 14.51 -12.48
N ASP A 601 -23.46 13.91 -11.71
CA ASP A 601 -24.51 14.63 -10.99
C ASP A 601 -23.91 15.52 -9.89
N ILE A 602 -22.83 15.06 -9.24
CA ILE A 602 -22.07 15.87 -8.28
C ILE A 602 -21.37 17.05 -8.98
N MET A 603 -20.84 16.85 -10.18
CA MET A 603 -20.21 17.94 -10.95
C MET A 603 -21.23 18.95 -11.45
N GLU A 604 -22.44 18.52 -11.77
CA GLU A 604 -23.56 19.41 -12.12
C GLU A 604 -24.06 20.19 -10.90
N ALA A 605 -24.23 19.52 -9.75
CA ALA A 605 -24.60 20.16 -8.49
C ALA A 605 -23.56 21.19 -8.05
N GLN A 606 -22.26 20.91 -8.22
CA GLN A 606 -21.20 21.88 -7.96
C GLN A 606 -21.34 23.14 -8.81
N LYS A 607 -21.62 23.00 -10.11
CA LYS A 607 -21.80 24.15 -11.00
C LYS A 607 -23.03 24.96 -10.60
N ALA A 608 -24.15 24.29 -10.33
CA ALA A 608 -25.38 24.94 -9.87
C ALA A 608 -25.15 25.74 -8.58
N PHE A 609 -24.46 25.14 -7.60
CA PHE A 609 -24.07 25.80 -6.36
C PHE A 609 -23.19 27.04 -6.59
N GLN A 610 -22.22 26.94 -7.50
CA GLN A 610 -21.34 28.07 -7.83
C GLN A 610 -22.08 29.21 -8.56
N GLU A 611 -23.04 28.90 -9.43
CA GLU A 611 -23.87 29.89 -10.11
C GLU A 611 -24.81 30.60 -9.15
N GLU A 612 -25.48 29.86 -8.26
CA GLU A 612 -26.34 30.43 -7.22
C GLU A 612 -25.54 31.37 -6.31
N TYR A 613 -24.37 30.92 -5.86
CA TYR A 613 -23.50 31.72 -5.01
C TYR A 613 -23.01 33.00 -5.70
N SER A 614 -22.69 32.93 -6.99
CA SER A 614 -22.27 34.11 -7.77
C SER A 614 -23.37 35.19 -7.84
N ARG A 615 -24.65 34.82 -7.66
CA ARG A 615 -25.78 35.77 -7.61
C ARG A 615 -25.96 36.41 -6.23
N SER A 616 -25.44 35.81 -5.17
CA SER A 616 -25.55 36.31 -3.79
C SER A 616 -24.19 36.33 -3.05
N PRO A 617 -23.24 37.18 -3.49
CA PRO A 617 -21.88 37.18 -2.94
C PRO A 617 -21.80 37.62 -1.46
N ASN A 618 -22.85 38.22 -0.90
CA ASN A 618 -22.85 38.69 0.48
C ASN A 618 -23.09 37.58 1.52
N ASN A 619 -23.41 36.35 1.10
CA ASN A 619 -23.86 35.28 2.01
C ASN A 619 -22.79 34.27 2.45
N MET A 620 -21.53 34.37 2.00
CA MET A 620 -20.45 33.56 2.60
C MET A 620 -19.32 34.44 3.12
N LEU A 621 -18.77 34.02 4.27
CA LEU A 621 -17.61 34.65 4.87
C LEU A 621 -16.33 34.49 4.03
N TYR A 622 -16.24 33.48 3.15
CA TYR A 622 -15.00 33.15 2.45
C TYR A 622 -15.20 32.86 0.96
N PRO A 623 -14.39 33.46 0.07
CA PRO A 623 -14.49 33.19 -1.35
C PRO A 623 -13.78 31.87 -1.67
N TYR A 624 -14.56 30.82 -1.92
CA TYR A 624 -14.07 29.52 -2.37
C TYR A 624 -13.72 29.50 -3.85
N LYS A 625 -12.74 28.67 -4.20
CA LYS A 625 -12.46 28.30 -5.58
C LYS A 625 -12.44 26.79 -5.73
N PHE A 626 -13.33 26.25 -6.55
CA PHE A 626 -13.32 24.83 -6.86
C PHE A 626 -12.19 24.50 -7.83
N VAL A 627 -11.44 23.45 -7.50
CA VAL A 627 -10.39 22.87 -8.32
C VAL A 627 -10.81 21.43 -8.61
N THR A 628 -11.14 21.14 -9.88
CA THR A 628 -11.64 19.83 -10.32
C THR A 628 -10.72 19.22 -11.36
N ASN A 629 -10.65 17.89 -11.39
CA ASN A 629 -9.86 17.17 -12.39
C ASN A 629 -10.51 17.33 -13.78
N ARG A 630 -9.88 18.12 -14.66
CA ARG A 630 -10.38 18.34 -16.03
C ARG A 630 -10.28 17.10 -16.94
N PHE A 631 -9.54 16.09 -16.50
CA PHE A 631 -9.36 14.83 -17.21
C PHE A 631 -10.20 13.71 -16.60
N ASP A 632 -11.15 14.04 -15.71
CA ASP A 632 -12.01 13.02 -15.14
C ASP A 632 -12.95 12.42 -16.20
N VAL A 633 -13.01 11.10 -16.25
CA VAL A 633 -13.85 10.36 -17.20
C VAL A 633 -15.28 10.12 -16.66
N LEU A 634 -15.53 10.52 -15.41
CA LEU A 634 -16.83 10.48 -14.72
C LEU A 634 -17.61 9.19 -15.03
N PRO A 635 -17.08 8.04 -14.60
CA PRO A 635 -17.64 6.76 -15.00
C PRO A 635 -19.08 6.52 -14.53
N ASN A 636 -19.55 7.26 -13.52
CA ASN A 636 -20.83 7.06 -12.84
C ASN A 636 -20.99 5.65 -12.26
N THR A 637 -19.88 4.98 -11.94
CA THR A 637 -19.86 3.68 -11.25
C THR A 637 -18.43 3.38 -10.78
N GLY A 638 -18.32 2.72 -9.62
CA GLY A 638 -17.06 2.14 -9.16
C GLY A 638 -16.88 0.67 -9.52
N ASN A 639 -17.86 0.05 -10.20
CA ASN A 639 -17.87 -1.37 -10.52
C ASN A 639 -17.05 -1.66 -11.80
N PRO A 640 -15.89 -2.35 -11.69
CA PRO A 640 -15.02 -2.63 -12.84
C PRO A 640 -15.71 -3.36 -13.99
N THR A 641 -16.66 -4.24 -13.69
CA THR A 641 -17.39 -5.01 -14.71
C THR A 641 -18.23 -4.10 -15.59
N LYS A 642 -18.92 -3.10 -15.00
CA LYS A 642 -19.71 -2.08 -15.72
C LYS A 642 -18.80 -1.13 -16.52
N LEU A 643 -17.60 -0.82 -16.00
CA LEU A 643 -16.63 0.02 -16.69
C LEU A 643 -16.10 -0.66 -17.96
N SER A 644 -15.87 -1.96 -17.89
CA SER A 644 -15.23 -2.72 -18.96
C SER A 644 -16.00 -2.74 -20.28
N SER A 645 -17.33 -2.57 -20.23
CA SER A 645 -18.20 -2.53 -21.41
C SER A 645 -18.37 -1.13 -22.00
N LYS A 646 -18.24 -0.07 -21.18
CA LYS A 646 -18.52 1.30 -21.57
C LYS A 646 -17.30 2.05 -22.11
N TYR A 647 -16.10 1.70 -21.65
CA TYR A 647 -14.87 2.41 -21.98
C TYR A 647 -13.87 1.51 -22.69
N GLY A 648 -13.37 1.96 -23.85
CA GLY A 648 -12.41 1.20 -24.65
C GLY A 648 -11.00 1.14 -24.06
N ASN A 649 -10.59 2.15 -23.29
CA ASN A 649 -9.29 2.23 -22.63
C ASN A 649 -9.48 2.35 -21.11
N LYS A 650 -9.33 1.22 -20.41
CA LYS A 650 -9.50 1.12 -18.95
C LYS A 650 -8.34 1.75 -18.18
N GLU A 651 -7.16 1.83 -18.79
CA GLU A 651 -6.03 2.54 -18.19
C GLU A 651 -6.31 4.05 -18.07
N GLU A 652 -7.16 4.65 -18.92
CA GLU A 652 -7.61 6.05 -18.75
C GLU A 652 -8.52 6.23 -17.53
N ILE A 653 -9.31 5.22 -17.17
CA ILE A 653 -10.14 5.26 -15.94
C ILE A 653 -9.24 5.20 -14.71
N LEU A 654 -8.25 4.31 -14.72
CA LEU A 654 -7.23 4.27 -13.67
C LEU A 654 -6.48 5.60 -13.62
N LEU A 655 -6.08 6.15 -14.77
CA LEU A 655 -5.40 7.46 -14.82
C LEU A 655 -6.25 8.55 -14.19
N SER A 656 -7.54 8.63 -14.52
CA SER A 656 -8.46 9.57 -13.88
C SER A 656 -8.50 9.35 -12.36
N ALA A 657 -8.79 8.12 -11.91
CA ALA A 657 -8.95 7.81 -10.49
C ALA A 657 -7.68 8.11 -9.68
N PHE A 658 -6.49 7.79 -10.21
CA PHE A 658 -5.22 8.08 -9.55
C PHE A 658 -4.83 9.55 -9.61
N THR A 659 -5.21 10.27 -10.67
CA THR A 659 -5.04 11.72 -10.73
C THR A 659 -5.91 12.38 -9.67
N SER A 660 -7.20 12.01 -9.60
CA SER A 660 -8.13 12.50 -8.59
C SER A 660 -7.64 12.17 -7.16
N LEU A 661 -7.13 10.96 -6.93
CA LEU A 661 -6.51 10.59 -5.65
C LEU A 661 -5.28 11.45 -5.34
N LYS A 662 -4.35 11.64 -6.29
CA LYS A 662 -3.13 12.44 -6.07
C LYS A 662 -3.43 13.93 -5.93
N MET A 663 -4.49 14.45 -6.56
CA MET A 663 -4.96 15.83 -6.35
C MET A 663 -5.29 16.08 -4.87
N GLN A 664 -5.90 15.11 -4.19
CA GLN A 664 -6.24 15.25 -2.76
C GLN A 664 -5.00 15.33 -1.86
N PHE A 665 -3.82 14.90 -2.32
CA PHE A 665 -2.57 15.11 -1.58
C PHE A 665 -2.17 16.58 -1.44
N PHE A 666 -2.75 17.45 -2.27
CA PHE A 666 -2.49 18.89 -2.25
C PHE A 666 -3.52 19.67 -1.40
N ALA A 667 -4.35 18.98 -0.61
CA ALA A 667 -5.15 19.62 0.43
C ALA A 667 -4.45 19.59 1.80
N LYS A 668 -4.84 20.48 2.71
CA LYS A 668 -4.45 20.45 4.13
C LYS A 668 -5.41 19.61 4.95
N TYR A 669 -6.70 19.76 4.70
CA TYR A 669 -7.78 19.01 5.33
C TYR A 669 -8.52 18.26 4.23
N THR A 670 -8.63 16.95 4.33
CA THR A 670 -9.43 16.14 3.40
C THR A 670 -10.56 15.46 4.15
N VAL A 671 -11.77 15.56 3.62
CA VAL A 671 -12.94 14.86 4.15
C VAL A 671 -13.48 13.89 3.12
N GLY A 672 -13.51 12.61 3.48
CA GLY A 672 -14.03 11.56 2.63
C GLY A 672 -15.05 10.68 3.33
N ASN A 673 -15.83 9.95 2.53
CA ASN A 673 -16.71 8.88 3.01
C ASN A 673 -15.89 7.59 3.27
N CYS A 674 -15.86 7.10 4.53
CA CYS A 674 -15.06 5.92 4.91
C CYS A 674 -15.65 4.59 4.46
N CYS A 675 -16.92 4.55 4.06
CA CYS A 675 -17.50 3.39 3.42
C CYS A 675 -16.78 3.11 2.08
N SER A 676 -16.15 4.12 1.46
CA SER A 676 -15.41 3.98 0.20
C SER A 676 -13.99 3.46 0.42
N ASN A 677 -13.71 2.23 -0.03
CA ASN A 677 -12.34 1.69 -0.07
C ASN A 677 -11.36 2.56 -0.88
N HIS A 678 -11.83 3.36 -1.85
CA HIS A 678 -10.98 4.30 -2.56
C HIS A 678 -10.58 5.51 -1.70
N HIS A 679 -11.49 5.99 -0.83
CA HIS A 679 -11.15 7.04 0.14
C HIS A 679 -10.30 6.52 1.29
N LEU A 680 -10.57 5.30 1.75
CA LEU A 680 -9.68 4.66 2.73
C LEU A 680 -8.28 4.47 2.16
N LEU A 681 -8.14 4.12 0.88
CA LEU A 681 -6.85 4.10 0.18
C LEU A 681 -6.19 5.50 0.21
N LEU A 682 -6.94 6.55 -0.10
CA LEU A 682 -6.45 7.94 0.01
C LEU A 682 -5.98 8.25 1.44
N PHE A 683 -6.71 7.84 2.47
CA PHE A 683 -6.34 8.05 3.87
C PHE A 683 -5.08 7.28 4.27
N ASP A 684 -4.88 6.07 3.75
CA ASP A 684 -3.65 5.30 3.95
C ASP A 684 -2.42 6.08 3.43
N PHE A 685 -2.54 6.83 2.33
CA PHE A 685 -1.48 7.73 1.84
C PHE A 685 -1.31 8.99 2.69
N LEU A 686 -2.41 9.67 3.03
CA LEU A 686 -2.38 10.95 3.71
C LEU A 686 -1.84 10.83 5.15
N THR A 687 -2.29 9.80 5.88
CA THR A 687 -1.91 9.54 7.28
C THR A 687 -0.40 9.39 7.43
N GLU A 688 0.23 8.73 6.47
CA GLU A 688 1.67 8.46 6.46
C GLU A 688 2.52 9.58 5.83
N GLY A 689 1.88 10.71 5.51
CA GLY A 689 2.60 11.91 5.08
C GLY A 689 2.98 11.94 3.61
N CYS A 690 2.17 11.35 2.73
CA CYS A 690 2.29 11.52 1.26
C CYS A 690 1.65 12.81 0.72
N GLY A 691 0.98 13.59 1.59
CA GLY A 691 0.47 14.93 1.27
C GLY A 691 1.58 15.96 1.01
N ALA A 692 1.28 16.96 0.19
CA ALA A 692 2.19 18.03 -0.20
C ALA A 692 2.36 19.15 0.86
N GLY A 693 1.45 19.22 1.85
CA GLY A 693 1.45 20.22 2.92
C GLY A 693 2.45 19.92 4.04
N ASP A 694 3.01 20.98 4.64
CA ASP A 694 4.33 20.88 5.26
C ASP A 694 4.40 20.09 6.57
N ILE A 695 3.37 20.03 7.43
CA ILE A 695 3.56 19.34 8.73
C ILE A 695 2.40 18.46 9.20
N ASP A 696 1.13 18.59 8.82
CA ASP A 696 0.08 17.67 9.32
C ASP A 696 -1.12 17.67 8.38
N HIS A 697 -1.20 16.73 7.46
CA HIS A 697 -2.43 16.55 6.71
C HIS A 697 -3.51 15.97 7.64
N VAL A 698 -4.71 16.53 7.60
CA VAL A 698 -5.83 16.08 8.44
C VAL A 698 -6.84 15.37 7.54
N ALA A 699 -6.89 14.04 7.65
CA ALA A 699 -7.87 13.21 6.97
C ALA A 699 -9.01 12.85 7.92
N ASN A 700 -10.22 13.32 7.60
CA ASN A 700 -11.41 13.10 8.41
C ASN A 700 -12.44 12.27 7.66
N CYS A 701 -13.15 11.46 8.43
CA CYS A 701 -14.31 10.73 7.94
C CYS A 701 -15.58 11.57 8.07
N MET A 702 -16.41 11.58 7.03
CA MET A 702 -17.75 12.19 7.11
C MET A 702 -18.79 11.23 7.67
N GLN A 703 -18.72 9.96 7.26
CA GLN A 703 -19.67 8.91 7.60
C GLN A 703 -18.88 7.64 7.88
N ASP A 704 -19.06 7.12 9.09
CA ASP A 704 -18.61 5.78 9.44
C ASP A 704 -19.56 4.74 8.87
N HIS A 705 -19.02 3.56 8.56
CA HIS A 705 -19.86 2.46 8.16
C HIS A 705 -20.66 1.97 9.38
N GLU A 706 -21.98 1.87 9.26
CA GLU A 706 -22.83 1.36 10.35
C GLU A 706 -22.51 -0.11 10.75
N ASP A 707 -21.81 -0.84 9.89
CA ASP A 707 -21.45 -2.24 10.09
C ASP A 707 -20.00 -2.32 10.55
N ALA A 708 -19.80 -2.68 11.82
CA ALA A 708 -18.49 -2.81 12.44
C ALA A 708 -17.54 -3.84 11.79
N ARG A 709 -17.99 -4.58 10.77
CA ARG A 709 -17.14 -5.50 9.98
C ARG A 709 -16.29 -4.80 8.91
N PHE A 710 -16.66 -3.59 8.51
CA PHE A 710 -15.90 -2.74 7.59
C PHE A 710 -15.01 -1.77 8.37
#